data_AF-A0A6V8PZ83-F1
#
_entry.id   AF-A0A6V8PZ83-F1
#
_cell.length_a   1.000
_cell.length_b   1.000
_cell.length_c   1.000
_cell.angle_alpha   90.00
_cell.angle_beta   90.00
_cell.angle_gamma   90.00
#
_symmetry.space_group_name_H-M   'P 1'
#
loop_
_entity.id
_entity.type
_entity.pdbx_description
1 polymer ?
#
loop_
_entity_poly.entity_id
_entity_poly.type
_entity_poly.pdbx_seq_one_letter_code
_entity_poly.pdbx_strand_id
1 'polypeptide(L)'
;LTIEYKKPGELAGEDNINRAAKQLARYLEKASDDATEEALKRVAGVCIDGKLIFFLRYWPAELTHARPLRVKRQLSLFNAEKAEGGFQLLGPYPVTSESLEELFRYLSALRRRPLSPEPLAEEFGPGSQPAQALVGAFYQALTSTDSGLVKALFNQWEYTFGVVYGEETVRAEKDVPELARGYGLPKEAGLRYALFAVHTYFALIMKLIAAEVLSLQQGSFAPSLIGQLPAMGPVELKSQMAELEDGGVFRTYGVQNFLEGDFFRWYLDAWEEDVTEAVRLLATRLSEFEPTTPILRSGEARDLLKKLYQYLVPRKLRHDLGEYYTPDWIAERLLNQLGYDGNPDVRLLDPACGSGTFLTLAIDRAREFMAARFLDRDPLKRKECAKKILRNVVGFDLNPLAVIAARTNYLLAFGDFLRDVRPIEMPVYICDSVLTPVLQKKAQQKRLSLFDKAQDTDFFFLPTSAGEFLMPKAVLDKGVLGQVTAMIESCVEAGYKPEEFISRLRREVTLEPDGAYSLLEQLYAKILDLESKGRNGIWARLLKNSFAPVLQEAFDLVAGNPPWVNWESLAKDWRELSKDLWVNYGLFSLRGHEARLGGGKKDLAMLFTYACADYYLKPKGRLGFVITQTLFKTKGAGDGFRRFHLGEEGNPLRVMHVDDMAELQPFEGATNQTAILILQKGEATRYPVPYTLWRKKVSGRIPIESSLQEATDQTRRSHFQAVPVDNKPTSPWLTARPRAIHALQKIIGLSDYRAAIGACTWMNAVYWIQILERRSDNLIVIENLTDVGKLSVPKVRAAIEPDLLYPFVRGKDIGRWKARASTYFLMTQNPNERIGWAENEMKARWPHTYSYLLQFEEVLRRRSGYKKYFDPNRDPFWTIYNVNQNSLAPYKVMWRQMIGTIKAAVTGPIDDNYLGVKTPVTQHVVSFVSFCDLEEAHYFCALMNTSMVNLISLTCFTGKSFGTPGFMNYVSIPKADFSISEHCDLARLSKHAHTAMADSKTKESLLHLESAIDQVAADLWGISDKELAAIQQSLKELQ
;
A
#
# COMPACT_ATOMS: atom_id res chain seq x y z
N LEU A 1 34.97 9.02 22.35
CA LEU A 1 34.61 8.73 23.74
C LEU A 1 35.48 9.59 24.60
N THR A 2 34.91 10.31 25.54
CA THR A 2 35.68 11.02 26.56
C THR A 2 35.50 10.28 27.87
N ILE A 3 36.60 9.83 28.47
CA ILE A 3 36.57 9.20 29.79
C ILE A 3 37.15 10.20 30.80
N GLU A 4 36.36 10.52 31.81
CA GLU A 4 36.75 11.39 32.91
C GLU A 4 36.97 10.59 34.19
N TYR A 5 38.20 10.59 34.68
CA TYR A 5 38.58 9.93 35.92
C TYR A 5 38.45 10.90 37.10
N LYS A 6 37.74 10.48 38.14
CA LYS A 6 37.63 11.21 39.41
C LYS A 6 38.32 10.45 40.55
N LYS A 7 38.56 11.13 41.68
CA LYS A 7 39.18 10.47 42.84
C LYS A 7 38.22 9.44 43.44
N PRO A 8 38.71 8.31 43.99
CA PRO A 8 37.87 7.29 44.60
C PRO A 8 36.81 7.80 45.58
N GLY A 9 35.54 7.55 45.25
CA GLY A 9 34.37 7.96 46.04
C GLY A 9 33.90 9.40 45.82
N GLU A 10 34.53 10.16 44.91
CA GLU A 10 34.13 11.55 44.60
C GLU A 10 32.72 11.62 43.98
N LEU A 11 32.24 10.55 43.33
CA LEU A 11 30.89 10.47 42.75
C LEU A 11 29.81 10.04 43.75
N ALA A 12 30.11 9.98 45.05
CA ALA A 12 29.11 9.63 46.07
C ALA A 12 28.05 10.72 46.31
N GLY A 13 28.33 11.98 45.96
CA GLY A 13 27.43 13.13 46.14
C GLY A 13 26.82 13.64 44.84
N GLU A 14 25.54 14.02 44.88
CA GLU A 14 24.77 14.47 43.70
C GLU A 14 25.37 15.74 43.06
N ASP A 15 25.91 16.67 43.86
CA ASP A 15 26.58 17.87 43.37
C ASP A 15 27.86 17.55 42.57
N ASN A 16 28.63 16.57 43.04
CA ASN A 16 29.85 16.13 42.35
C ASN A 16 29.53 15.41 41.04
N ILE A 17 28.47 14.59 41.02
CA ILE A 17 27.96 13.94 39.81
C ILE A 17 27.53 15.01 38.79
N ASN A 18 26.73 15.99 39.20
CA ASN A 18 26.26 17.06 38.32
C ASN A 18 27.41 17.93 37.79
N ARG A 19 28.42 18.24 38.63
CA ARG A 19 29.62 18.97 38.21
C ARG A 19 30.43 18.18 37.19
N ALA A 20 30.66 16.89 37.45
CA ALA A 20 31.35 16.00 36.52
C ALA A 20 30.57 15.85 35.21
N ALA A 21 29.25 15.72 35.26
CA ALA A 21 28.39 15.64 34.07
C ALA A 21 28.47 16.90 33.19
N LYS A 22 28.40 18.09 33.79
CA LYS A 22 28.57 19.37 33.07
C LYS A 22 29.97 19.56 32.51
N GLN A 23 30.99 19.07 33.21
CA GLN A 23 32.37 19.10 32.73
C GLN A 23 32.56 18.18 31.53
N LEU A 24 32.06 16.95 31.64
CA LEU A 24 32.09 15.95 30.58
C LEU A 24 31.27 16.38 29.36
N ALA A 25 30.09 16.99 29.53
CA ALA A 25 29.29 17.56 28.44
C ALA A 25 30.10 18.57 27.60
N ARG A 26 30.76 19.53 28.26
CA ARG A 26 31.61 20.53 27.59
C ARG A 26 32.77 19.89 26.81
N TYR A 27 33.34 18.80 27.31
CA TYR A 27 34.37 18.07 26.57
C TYR A 27 33.83 17.40 25.32
N LEU A 28 32.63 16.83 25.40
CA LEU A 28 31.96 16.18 24.27
C LEU A 28 31.53 17.19 23.20
N GLU A 29 31.02 18.35 23.61
CA GLU A 29 30.69 19.46 22.69
C GLU A 29 31.93 19.95 21.95
N LYS A 30 33.06 20.12 22.66
CA LYS A 30 34.32 20.55 22.06
C LYS A 30 34.94 19.50 21.13
N ALA A 31 34.74 18.22 21.43
CA ALA A 31 35.27 17.11 20.62
C ALA A 31 34.45 16.85 19.34
N SER A 32 33.30 17.50 19.19
CA SER A 32 32.43 17.42 18.03
C SER A 32 32.66 18.66 17.16
N ASP A 33 33.56 18.58 16.17
CA ASP A 33 34.12 19.72 15.41
C ASP A 33 33.11 20.77 14.88
N ASP A 34 31.84 20.40 14.66
CA ASP A 34 30.79 21.32 14.17
C ASP A 34 29.63 21.59 15.16
N ALA A 35 29.66 21.02 16.39
CA ALA A 35 28.57 21.09 17.39
C ALA A 35 27.14 20.82 16.87
N THR A 36 27.00 20.21 15.69
CA THR A 36 25.71 19.83 15.13
C THR A 36 25.09 18.72 15.96
N GLU A 37 23.76 18.69 16.09
CA GLU A 37 23.07 17.64 16.85
C GLU A 37 23.46 16.23 16.38
N GLU A 38 23.70 16.07 15.08
CA GLU A 38 24.07 14.78 14.48
C GLU A 38 25.48 14.33 14.90
N ALA A 39 26.40 15.26 15.11
CA ALA A 39 27.73 14.98 15.63
C ALA A 39 27.69 14.71 17.15
N LEU A 40 26.85 15.45 17.90
CA LEU A 40 26.65 15.22 19.34
C LEU A 40 25.99 13.87 19.65
N LYS A 41 25.11 13.37 18.78
CA LYS A 41 24.57 12.00 18.87
C LYS A 41 25.69 10.94 18.84
N ARG A 42 26.79 11.19 18.13
CA ARG A 42 27.87 10.22 17.87
C ARG A 42 28.91 10.15 18.99
N VAL A 43 28.89 11.08 19.95
CA VAL A 43 29.83 11.09 21.07
C VAL A 43 29.22 10.43 22.32
N ALA A 44 30.08 9.91 23.19
CA ALA A 44 29.71 9.37 24.49
C ALA A 44 30.74 9.81 25.53
N GLY A 45 30.26 10.12 26.72
CA GLY A 45 31.09 10.39 27.89
C GLY A 45 30.95 9.28 28.91
N VAL A 46 32.05 8.95 29.59
CA VAL A 46 32.03 8.11 30.79
C VAL A 46 32.75 8.84 31.90
N CYS A 47 32.20 8.82 33.11
CA CYS A 47 32.92 9.26 34.29
C CYS A 47 33.01 8.10 35.29
N ILE A 48 34.20 7.85 35.80
CA ILE A 48 34.47 6.75 36.73
C ILE A 48 35.36 7.25 37.86
N ASP A 49 35.04 6.85 39.10
CA ASP A 49 35.85 7.14 40.27
C ASP A 49 36.47 5.88 40.90
N GLY A 50 36.16 4.68 40.38
CA GLY A 50 36.64 3.41 40.91
C GLY A 50 35.69 2.75 41.93
N LYS A 51 34.60 3.42 42.33
CA LYS A 51 33.47 2.81 43.04
C LYS A 51 32.17 2.95 42.25
N LEU A 52 31.97 4.10 41.61
CA LEU A 52 30.81 4.45 40.81
C LEU A 52 31.24 4.84 39.39
N ILE A 53 30.37 4.55 38.43
CA ILE A 53 30.50 4.89 37.01
C ILE A 53 29.17 5.46 36.49
N PHE A 54 29.22 6.53 35.72
CA PHE A 54 28.05 7.03 34.97
C PHE A 54 28.42 7.29 33.52
N PHE A 55 27.41 7.24 32.65
CA PHE A 55 27.53 7.49 31.22
C PHE A 55 26.76 8.76 30.86
N LEU A 56 27.27 9.51 29.88
CA LEU A 56 26.68 10.74 29.40
C LEU A 56 26.41 10.63 27.90
N ARG A 57 25.15 10.85 27.49
CA ARG A 57 24.69 10.69 26.10
C ARG A 57 23.81 11.85 25.65
N TYR A 58 23.98 12.34 24.44
CA TYR A 58 23.11 13.37 23.88
C TYR A 58 21.78 12.76 23.42
N TRP A 59 20.64 13.32 23.85
CA TRP A 59 19.31 13.04 23.31
C TRP A 59 18.71 14.31 22.68
N PRO A 60 18.26 14.26 21.42
CA PRO A 60 17.51 15.34 20.79
C PRO A 60 16.21 15.65 21.55
N ALA A 61 15.73 16.89 21.44
CA ALA A 61 14.48 17.33 22.06
C ALA A 61 13.27 16.48 21.63
N GLU A 62 13.30 15.92 20.42
CA GLU A 62 12.26 15.06 19.84
C GLU A 62 12.14 13.70 20.59
N LEU A 63 13.27 13.13 21.01
CA LEU A 63 13.32 11.85 21.74
C LEU A 63 12.83 11.97 23.19
N THR A 64 12.98 13.16 23.80
CA THR A 64 12.47 13.47 25.15
C THR A 64 10.96 13.65 25.21
N HIS A 65 10.30 13.93 24.08
CA HIS A 65 8.82 13.97 24.00
C HIS A 65 8.20 12.59 23.74
N ALA A 66 8.93 11.67 23.08
CA ALA A 66 8.48 10.30 22.81
C ALA A 66 8.74 9.31 23.96
N ARG A 67 9.57 9.67 24.96
CA ARG A 67 9.84 8.84 26.14
C ARG A 67 9.76 9.70 27.41
N PRO A 68 8.72 9.57 28.26
CA PRO A 68 8.83 10.11 29.60
C PRO A 68 10.01 9.41 30.30
N LEU A 69 11.01 10.21 30.67
CA LEU A 69 12.22 9.80 31.39
C LEU A 69 11.87 8.90 32.59
N ARG A 70 12.71 7.87 32.78
CA ARG A 70 12.81 7.09 34.02
C ARG A 70 12.66 8.00 35.23
N VAL A 71 11.65 7.69 36.03
CA VAL A 71 11.27 8.33 37.30
C VAL A 71 12.47 8.91 38.05
N LYS A 72 12.63 10.24 37.99
CA LYS A 72 13.22 10.96 39.12
C LYS A 72 12.13 11.08 40.19
N ARG A 73 12.51 10.70 41.41
CA ARG A 73 11.68 10.83 42.62
C ARG A 73 10.99 12.19 42.63
N GLN A 74 9.67 12.16 42.63
CA GLN A 74 8.84 13.32 42.86
C GLN A 74 8.91 13.63 44.37
N LEU A 75 9.90 14.43 44.78
CA LEU A 75 9.74 15.29 45.95
C LEU A 75 9.37 16.66 45.41
N SER A 76 8.16 17.09 45.76
CA SER A 76 7.62 18.41 45.49
C SER A 76 8.60 19.49 45.95
N LEU A 77 9.15 20.30 45.04
CA LEU A 77 9.63 21.67 45.35
C LEU A 77 10.05 22.54 44.14
N PHE A 78 10.04 22.07 42.89
CA PHE A 78 10.32 22.94 41.74
C PHE A 78 9.36 22.69 40.56
N ASN A 79 8.88 23.78 39.95
CA ASN A 79 8.02 23.80 38.77
C ASN A 79 8.65 22.95 37.65
N ALA A 80 7.84 22.14 36.98
CA ALA A 80 8.26 21.35 35.83
C ALA A 80 8.68 22.28 34.68
N GLU A 81 9.99 22.46 34.49
CA GLU A 81 10.55 23.00 33.26
C GLU A 81 10.34 21.97 32.13
N LYS A 82 10.05 22.49 30.94
CA LYS A 82 9.86 21.71 29.71
C LYS A 82 11.04 20.76 29.50
N ALA A 83 10.78 19.54 29.02
CA ALA A 83 11.84 18.61 28.64
C ALA A 83 12.64 19.18 27.47
N GLU A 84 13.78 19.82 27.77
CA GLU A 84 14.74 20.28 26.77
C GLU A 84 15.65 19.10 26.38
N GLY A 85 15.95 18.96 25.08
CA GLY A 85 16.97 18.05 24.59
C GLY A 85 18.35 18.39 25.17
N GLY A 86 19.31 17.45 25.12
CA GLY A 86 20.65 17.67 25.63
C GLY A 86 21.34 16.41 26.15
N PHE A 87 22.42 16.57 26.90
CA PHE A 87 23.18 15.47 27.51
C PHE A 87 22.46 14.87 28.73
N GLN A 88 22.37 13.55 28.72
CA GLN A 88 21.56 12.74 29.62
C GLN A 88 22.47 11.83 30.41
N LEU A 89 22.29 11.87 31.73
CA LEU A 89 23.11 11.12 32.67
C LEU A 89 22.47 9.75 32.94
N LEU A 90 23.20 8.69 32.61
CA LEU A 90 22.84 7.31 32.86
C LEU A 90 23.71 6.77 34.00
N GLY A 91 23.10 6.57 35.17
CA GLY A 91 23.78 6.18 36.41
C GLY A 91 23.62 7.24 37.51
N PRO A 92 24.52 7.29 38.50
CA PRO A 92 25.68 6.43 38.67
C PRO A 92 25.32 4.98 39.02
N TYR A 93 26.14 4.05 38.55
CA TYR A 93 26.07 2.62 38.85
C TYR A 93 27.33 2.21 39.63
N PRO A 94 27.27 1.19 40.50
CA PRO A 94 28.48 0.57 41.06
C PRO A 94 29.38 0.04 39.94
N VAL A 95 30.70 0.11 40.14
CA VAL A 95 31.67 -0.50 39.22
C VAL A 95 31.62 -2.02 39.40
N THR A 96 30.85 -2.68 38.53
CA THR A 96 30.71 -4.14 38.42
C THR A 96 31.09 -4.61 37.02
N SER A 97 31.15 -5.94 36.81
CA SER A 97 31.28 -6.57 35.48
C SER A 97 30.31 -5.98 34.46
N GLU A 98 29.03 -5.83 34.82
CA GLU A 98 27.98 -5.37 33.90
C GLU A 98 28.19 -3.89 33.51
N SER A 99 28.62 -3.06 34.47
CA SER A 99 28.89 -1.64 34.21
C SER A 99 30.16 -1.43 33.36
N LEU A 100 31.15 -2.31 33.52
CA LEU A 100 32.38 -2.29 32.71
C LEU A 100 32.14 -2.84 31.31
N GLU A 101 31.29 -3.86 31.15
CA GLU A 101 30.83 -4.31 29.84
C GLU A 101 30.18 -3.18 29.05
N GLU A 102 29.34 -2.37 29.69
CA GLU A 102 28.71 -1.20 29.07
C GLU A 102 29.75 -0.15 28.62
N LEU A 103 30.79 0.12 29.43
CA LEU A 103 31.93 0.95 29.03
C LEU A 103 32.65 0.38 27.81
N PHE A 104 32.95 -0.92 27.80
CA PHE A 104 33.60 -1.55 26.67
C PHE A 104 32.74 -1.53 25.41
N ARG A 105 31.41 -1.65 25.52
CA ARG A 105 30.50 -1.45 24.37
C ARG A 105 30.66 -0.05 23.78
N TYR A 106 30.72 1.00 24.59
CA TYR A 106 30.93 2.37 24.09
C TYR A 106 32.33 2.59 23.48
N LEU A 107 33.37 1.95 24.02
CA LEU A 107 34.73 2.01 23.49
C LEU A 107 34.82 1.33 22.11
N SER A 108 34.30 0.12 22.00
CA SER A 108 34.24 -0.61 20.73
C SER A 108 33.45 0.18 19.70
N ALA A 109 32.33 0.80 20.11
CA ALA A 109 31.41 1.46 19.21
C ALA A 109 31.96 2.64 18.38
N LEU A 110 33.18 3.11 18.70
CA LEU A 110 33.82 4.26 18.07
C LEU A 110 35.01 3.91 17.19
N ARG A 111 35.41 2.63 17.10
CA ARG A 111 36.55 2.19 16.27
C ARG A 111 36.17 1.88 14.83
N ARG A 112 34.89 1.69 14.54
CA ARG A 112 34.35 1.18 13.27
C ARG A 112 33.25 2.10 12.73
N ARG A 113 32.90 1.97 11.44
CA ARG A 113 31.79 2.73 10.84
C ARG A 113 30.48 2.34 11.54
N PRO A 114 29.57 3.28 11.85
CA PRO A 114 28.32 2.94 12.50
C PRO A 114 27.48 2.05 11.59
N LEU A 115 26.85 1.02 12.16
CA LEU A 115 25.88 0.19 11.45
C LEU A 115 24.54 0.94 11.37
N SER A 116 24.50 1.96 10.51
CA SER A 116 23.33 2.80 10.24
C SER A 116 22.98 2.75 8.75
N PRO A 117 21.75 3.16 8.35
CA PRO A 117 21.27 2.97 6.99
C PRO A 117 22.13 3.63 5.91
N GLU A 118 22.54 4.88 6.11
CA GLU A 118 23.20 5.69 5.09
C GLU A 118 24.63 5.18 4.77
N PRO A 119 25.50 4.88 5.75
CA PRO A 119 26.79 4.25 5.49
C PRO A 119 26.68 2.84 4.89
N LEU A 120 25.68 2.04 5.30
CA LEU A 120 25.43 0.74 4.67
C LEU A 120 25.00 0.90 3.21
N ALA A 121 24.16 1.89 2.91
CA ALA A 121 23.72 2.16 1.54
C ALA A 121 24.86 2.64 0.64
N GLU A 122 25.78 3.43 1.18
CA GLU A 122 26.98 3.87 0.46
C GLU A 122 27.89 2.68 0.11
N GLU A 123 28.11 1.76 1.06
CA GLU A 123 29.04 0.64 0.90
C GLU A 123 28.45 -0.55 0.14
N PHE A 124 27.15 -0.81 0.32
CA PHE A 124 26.47 -2.02 -0.17
C PHE A 124 25.36 -1.70 -1.18
N GLY A 125 25.11 -0.43 -1.50
CA GLY A 125 24.10 -0.01 -2.46
C GLY A 125 24.46 -0.32 -3.93
N PRO A 126 23.51 -0.11 -4.86
CA PRO A 126 23.76 -0.27 -6.30
C PRO A 126 24.89 0.66 -6.75
N GLY A 127 25.83 0.14 -7.54
CA GLY A 127 27.02 0.85 -8.01
C GLY A 127 28.26 0.64 -7.14
N SER A 128 28.10 0.08 -5.93
CA SER A 128 29.25 -0.26 -5.07
C SER A 128 29.96 -1.52 -5.55
N GLN A 129 31.26 -1.62 -5.23
CA GLN A 129 32.08 -2.78 -5.58
C GLN A 129 31.53 -4.09 -4.98
N PRO A 130 31.14 -4.16 -3.68
CA PRO A 130 30.60 -5.40 -3.11
C PRO A 130 29.27 -5.82 -3.74
N ALA A 131 28.39 -4.86 -4.03
CA ALA A 131 27.10 -5.14 -4.66
C ALA A 131 27.27 -5.69 -6.07
N GLN A 132 28.11 -5.06 -6.90
CA GLN A 132 28.35 -5.51 -8.27
C GLN A 132 29.04 -6.87 -8.32
N ALA A 133 30.06 -7.08 -7.47
CA ALA A 133 30.77 -8.35 -7.41
C ALA A 133 29.85 -9.50 -7.00
N LEU A 134 29.07 -9.33 -5.92
CA LEU A 134 28.29 -10.42 -5.35
C LEU A 134 27.01 -10.69 -6.14
N VAL A 135 26.29 -9.65 -6.59
CA VAL A 135 25.11 -9.84 -7.45
C VAL A 135 25.50 -10.37 -8.83
N GLY A 136 26.64 -9.93 -9.38
CA GLY A 136 27.21 -10.48 -10.60
C GLY A 136 27.55 -11.97 -10.48
N ALA A 137 28.29 -12.34 -9.43
CA ALA A 137 28.66 -13.74 -9.15
C ALA A 137 27.41 -14.62 -8.96
N PHE A 138 26.42 -14.14 -8.20
CA PHE A 138 25.14 -14.84 -8.05
C PHE A 138 24.38 -14.96 -9.36
N TYR A 139 24.29 -13.90 -10.16
CA TYR A 139 23.58 -13.97 -11.44
C TYR A 139 24.23 -14.99 -12.38
N GLN A 140 25.55 -15.00 -12.46
CA GLN A 140 26.31 -15.96 -13.27
C GLN A 140 26.09 -17.40 -12.76
N ALA A 141 26.30 -17.65 -11.46
CA ALA A 141 26.10 -18.96 -10.86
C ALA A 141 24.66 -19.49 -11.04
N LEU A 142 23.66 -18.62 -10.91
CA LEU A 142 22.25 -18.95 -11.09
C LEU A 142 21.91 -19.32 -12.53
N THR A 143 22.54 -18.66 -13.51
CA THR A 143 22.25 -18.88 -14.94
C THR A 143 23.07 -20.02 -15.56
N SER A 144 24.20 -20.39 -14.96
CA SER A 144 25.07 -21.46 -15.46
C SER A 144 24.87 -22.81 -14.76
N THR A 145 24.28 -22.84 -13.56
CA THR A 145 24.18 -24.08 -12.77
C THR A 145 23.15 -25.06 -13.31
N ASP A 146 23.50 -26.35 -13.24
CA ASP A 146 22.58 -27.46 -13.49
C ASP A 146 22.02 -28.11 -12.21
N SER A 147 22.33 -27.54 -11.04
CA SER A 147 21.83 -28.03 -9.76
C SER A 147 20.29 -28.09 -9.73
N GLY A 148 19.76 -29.28 -9.48
CA GLY A 148 18.33 -29.51 -9.33
C GLY A 148 17.73 -28.70 -8.17
N LEU A 149 18.49 -28.53 -7.09
CA LEU A 149 18.07 -27.80 -5.90
C LEU A 149 17.97 -26.31 -6.19
N VAL A 150 18.97 -25.72 -6.85
CA VAL A 150 18.94 -24.30 -7.23
C VAL A 150 17.72 -24.00 -8.11
N LYS A 151 17.47 -24.84 -9.13
CA LYS A 151 16.30 -24.71 -10.00
C LYS A 151 14.99 -24.85 -9.22
N ALA A 152 14.92 -25.77 -8.25
CA ALA A 152 13.74 -25.97 -7.41
C ALA A 152 13.45 -24.76 -6.50
N LEU A 153 14.48 -24.21 -5.84
CA LEU A 153 14.37 -23.02 -4.98
C LEU A 153 13.98 -21.79 -5.78
N PHE A 154 14.61 -21.57 -6.94
CA PHE A 154 14.27 -20.48 -7.86
C PHE A 154 12.82 -20.58 -8.31
N ASN A 155 12.36 -21.75 -8.76
CA ASN A 155 10.98 -21.94 -9.23
C ASN A 155 9.95 -21.76 -8.10
N GLN A 156 10.26 -22.17 -6.87
CA GLN A 156 9.35 -21.94 -5.73
C GLN A 156 9.33 -20.47 -5.31
N TRP A 157 10.48 -19.78 -5.33
CA TRP A 157 10.52 -18.34 -5.14
C TRP A 157 9.73 -17.63 -6.24
N GLU A 158 9.91 -18.02 -7.51
CA GLU A 158 9.21 -17.44 -8.65
C GLU A 158 7.69 -17.66 -8.57
N TYR A 159 7.25 -18.84 -8.14
CA TYR A 159 5.83 -19.12 -7.88
C TYR A 159 5.26 -18.14 -6.84
N THR A 160 5.96 -17.99 -5.71
CA THR A 160 5.56 -17.10 -4.60
C THR A 160 5.59 -15.63 -5.05
N PHE A 161 6.63 -15.22 -5.77
CA PHE A 161 6.79 -13.90 -6.36
C PHE A 161 5.68 -13.60 -7.37
N GLY A 162 5.33 -14.56 -8.23
CA GLY A 162 4.23 -14.43 -9.18
C GLY A 162 2.89 -14.16 -8.50
N VAL A 163 2.63 -14.81 -7.35
CA VAL A 163 1.43 -14.55 -6.55
C VAL A 163 1.40 -13.13 -5.99
N VAL A 164 2.55 -12.62 -5.50
CA VAL A 164 2.66 -11.28 -4.90
C VAL A 164 2.55 -10.17 -5.95
N TYR A 165 3.24 -10.31 -7.10
CA TYR A 165 3.43 -9.21 -8.06
C TYR A 165 2.67 -9.35 -9.39
N GLY A 166 2.18 -10.55 -9.74
CA GLY A 166 1.29 -10.76 -10.89
C GLY A 166 1.76 -10.15 -12.22
N GLU A 167 0.87 -9.39 -12.88
CA GLU A 167 1.13 -8.71 -14.17
C GLU A 167 2.03 -7.46 -14.05
N GLU A 168 2.33 -6.99 -12.84
CA GLU A 168 3.17 -5.80 -12.63
C GLU A 168 4.62 -6.05 -13.07
N THR A 169 5.04 -7.31 -13.07
CA THR A 169 6.31 -7.80 -13.63
C THR A 169 6.56 -7.34 -15.07
N VAL A 170 5.52 -7.26 -15.90
CA VAL A 170 5.63 -6.80 -17.31
C VAL A 170 5.98 -5.31 -17.40
N ARG A 171 5.57 -4.50 -16.40
CA ARG A 171 5.96 -3.09 -16.35
C ARG A 171 7.41 -2.96 -15.89
N ALA A 172 7.75 -3.71 -14.84
CA ALA A 172 9.08 -3.77 -14.25
C ALA A 172 10.17 -4.23 -15.24
N GLU A 173 9.83 -5.02 -16.27
CA GLU A 173 10.78 -5.41 -17.33
C GLU A 173 11.46 -4.21 -18.01
N LYS A 174 10.80 -3.05 -18.08
CA LYS A 174 11.36 -1.83 -18.67
C LYS A 174 12.48 -1.21 -17.83
N ASP A 175 12.55 -1.56 -16.56
CA ASP A 175 13.51 -1.01 -15.60
C ASP A 175 14.73 -1.92 -15.39
N VAL A 176 14.73 -3.10 -16.00
CA VAL A 176 15.84 -4.05 -16.01
C VAL A 176 17.18 -3.40 -16.41
N PRO A 177 17.26 -2.55 -17.46
CA PRO A 177 18.56 -1.96 -17.84
C PRO A 177 19.16 -1.03 -16.77
N GLU A 178 18.31 -0.40 -15.95
CA GLU A 178 18.75 0.44 -14.83
C GLU A 178 19.28 -0.41 -13.68
N LEU A 179 18.53 -1.45 -13.31
CA LEU A 179 18.95 -2.44 -12.31
C LEU A 179 20.27 -3.12 -12.72
N ALA A 180 20.36 -3.57 -13.98
CA ALA A 180 21.54 -4.23 -14.50
C ALA A 180 22.76 -3.31 -14.46
N ARG A 181 22.61 -2.02 -14.78
CA ARG A 181 23.71 -1.05 -14.67
C ARG A 181 24.16 -0.87 -13.22
N GLY A 182 23.22 -0.77 -12.28
CA GLY A 182 23.53 -0.62 -10.85
C GLY A 182 24.36 -1.79 -10.33
N TYR A 183 24.01 -3.01 -10.74
CA TYR A 183 24.63 -4.25 -10.24
C TYR A 183 25.68 -4.86 -11.18
N GLY A 184 26.08 -4.18 -12.27
CA GLY A 184 27.09 -4.69 -13.19
C GLY A 184 26.66 -5.93 -14.00
N LEU A 185 25.34 -6.13 -14.18
CA LEU A 185 24.78 -7.27 -14.91
C LEU A 185 24.74 -7.03 -16.43
N PRO A 186 24.60 -8.11 -17.25
CA PRO A 186 24.35 -7.98 -18.68
C PRO A 186 23.11 -7.10 -18.97
N LYS A 187 23.16 -6.29 -20.05
CA LYS A 187 22.04 -5.42 -20.43
C LYS A 187 20.73 -6.18 -20.70
N GLU A 188 20.85 -7.42 -21.16
CA GLU A 188 19.73 -8.31 -21.46
C GLU A 188 19.45 -9.30 -20.31
N ALA A 189 19.87 -8.97 -19.08
CA ALA A 189 19.63 -9.81 -17.93
C ALA A 189 18.13 -10.08 -17.73
N GLY A 190 17.75 -11.33 -17.47
CA GLY A 190 16.35 -11.66 -17.18
C GLY A 190 15.92 -11.05 -15.85
N LEU A 191 14.81 -10.29 -15.83
CA LEU A 191 14.31 -9.59 -14.63
C LEU A 191 14.25 -10.53 -13.40
N ARG A 192 13.70 -11.72 -13.57
CA ARG A 192 13.47 -12.68 -12.47
C ARG A 192 14.79 -13.21 -11.89
N TYR A 193 15.76 -13.54 -12.75
CA TYR A 193 17.10 -13.96 -12.33
C TYR A 193 17.85 -12.82 -11.63
N ALA A 194 17.78 -11.61 -12.18
CA ALA A 194 18.40 -10.43 -11.57
C ALA A 194 17.80 -10.12 -10.19
N LEU A 195 16.46 -10.12 -10.06
CA LEU A 195 15.79 -9.92 -8.79
C LEU A 195 16.11 -11.02 -7.78
N PHE A 196 16.15 -12.29 -8.19
CA PHE A 196 16.51 -13.38 -7.28
C PHE A 196 17.95 -13.24 -6.77
N ALA A 197 18.90 -12.85 -7.63
CA ALA A 197 20.28 -12.56 -7.22
C ALA A 197 20.37 -11.37 -6.25
N VAL A 198 19.66 -10.27 -6.53
CA VAL A 198 19.60 -9.09 -5.63
C VAL A 198 18.95 -9.43 -4.29
N HIS A 199 17.87 -10.21 -4.29
CA HIS A 199 17.22 -10.68 -3.06
C HIS A 199 18.13 -11.61 -2.26
N THR A 200 18.87 -12.49 -2.93
CA THR A 200 19.86 -13.37 -2.29
C THR A 200 20.96 -12.56 -1.61
N TYR A 201 21.50 -11.56 -2.32
CA TYR A 201 22.47 -10.61 -1.79
C TYR A 201 21.95 -9.90 -0.53
N PHE A 202 20.73 -9.38 -0.58
CA PHE A 202 20.15 -8.68 0.56
C PHE A 202 19.87 -9.62 1.74
N ALA A 203 19.32 -10.81 1.47
CA ALA A 203 19.09 -11.82 2.50
C ALA A 203 20.40 -12.18 3.21
N LEU A 204 21.49 -12.36 2.47
CA LEU A 204 22.80 -12.67 3.04
C LEU A 204 23.31 -11.56 3.96
N ILE A 205 23.20 -10.29 3.55
CA ILE A 205 23.56 -9.15 4.41
C ILE A 205 22.75 -9.16 5.71
N MET A 206 21.42 -9.35 5.62
CA MET A 206 20.55 -9.40 6.80
C MET A 206 20.93 -10.52 7.75
N LYS A 207 21.22 -11.73 7.23
CA LYS A 207 21.61 -12.89 8.03
C LYS A 207 22.94 -12.65 8.75
N LEU A 208 23.93 -12.09 8.06
CA LEU A 208 25.22 -11.75 8.65
C LEU A 208 25.07 -10.69 9.76
N ILE A 209 24.32 -9.61 9.50
CA ILE A 209 24.04 -8.59 10.51
C ILE A 209 23.30 -9.19 11.71
N ALA A 210 22.27 -10.01 11.47
CA ALA A 210 21.50 -10.66 12.54
C ALA A 210 22.37 -11.59 13.40
N ALA A 211 23.21 -12.41 12.76
CA ALA A 211 24.13 -13.32 13.43
C ALA A 211 25.17 -12.56 14.27
N GLU A 212 25.73 -11.48 13.72
CA GLU A 212 26.70 -10.64 14.41
C GLU A 212 26.07 -9.94 15.63
N VAL A 213 24.88 -9.34 15.48
CA VAL A 213 24.17 -8.71 16.59
C VAL A 213 23.82 -9.72 17.68
N LEU A 214 23.46 -10.95 17.30
CA LEU A 214 23.14 -12.03 18.24
C LEU A 214 24.38 -12.48 19.03
N SER A 215 25.55 -12.52 18.38
CA SER A 215 26.83 -12.86 19.05
C SER A 215 27.18 -11.86 20.16
N LEU A 216 26.99 -10.56 19.91
CA LEU A 216 27.28 -9.48 20.86
C LEU A 216 26.41 -9.51 22.12
N GLN A 217 25.21 -10.10 22.04
CA GLN A 217 24.28 -10.19 23.17
C GLN A 217 24.82 -11.03 24.33
N GLN A 218 25.86 -11.85 24.10
CA GLN A 218 26.55 -12.66 25.11
C GLN A 218 27.68 -11.90 25.86
N GLY A 219 28.00 -10.67 25.45
CA GLY A 219 29.03 -9.84 26.10
C GLY A 219 30.12 -9.39 25.11
N SER A 220 30.85 -8.33 25.49
CA SER A 220 31.82 -7.64 24.61
C SER A 220 33.05 -8.47 24.21
N PHE A 221 33.22 -9.68 24.77
CA PHE A 221 34.33 -10.59 24.50
C PHE A 221 33.96 -11.75 23.56
N ALA A 222 32.71 -11.84 23.10
CA ALA A 222 32.32 -12.84 22.11
C ALA A 222 33.08 -12.61 20.79
N PRO A 223 33.66 -13.65 20.18
CA PRO A 223 34.31 -13.51 18.89
C PRO A 223 33.33 -13.04 17.82
N SER A 224 33.71 -12.00 17.06
CA SER A 224 32.97 -11.54 15.88
C SER A 224 32.93 -12.67 14.86
N LEU A 225 31.71 -13.05 14.44
CA LEU A 225 31.53 -14.05 13.40
C LEU A 225 32.06 -13.50 12.08
N ILE A 226 31.64 -12.28 11.73
CA ILE A 226 32.01 -11.62 10.48
C ILE A 226 33.52 -11.35 10.42
N GLY A 227 34.13 -10.97 11.55
CA GLY A 227 35.55 -10.62 11.59
C GLY A 227 36.51 -11.78 11.27
N GLN A 228 36.06 -13.03 11.32
CA GLN A 228 36.91 -14.20 11.04
C GLN A 228 36.81 -14.67 9.59
N LEU A 229 35.67 -14.45 8.93
CA LEU A 229 35.41 -14.93 7.57
C LEU A 229 36.48 -14.50 6.54
N PRO A 230 37.02 -13.26 6.56
CA PRO A 230 38.00 -12.83 5.56
C PRO A 230 39.31 -13.63 5.57
N ALA A 231 39.68 -14.22 6.71
CA ALA A 231 40.92 -14.97 6.88
C ALA A 231 40.80 -16.48 6.58
N MET A 232 39.57 -17.00 6.47
CA MET A 232 39.32 -18.44 6.28
C MET A 232 39.70 -18.92 4.88
N GLY A 233 40.16 -20.17 4.74
CA GLY A 233 40.36 -20.79 3.43
C GLY A 233 39.03 -21.01 2.67
N PRO A 234 39.02 -21.23 1.34
CA PRO A 234 37.78 -21.39 0.55
C PRO A 234 36.82 -22.47 1.07
N VAL A 235 37.35 -23.64 1.46
CA VAL A 235 36.55 -24.76 1.99
C VAL A 235 35.96 -24.43 3.37
N GLU A 236 36.77 -23.81 4.23
CA GLU A 236 36.36 -23.39 5.57
C GLU A 236 35.29 -22.28 5.50
N LEU A 237 35.48 -21.30 4.62
CA LEU A 237 34.49 -20.25 4.36
C LEU A 237 33.16 -20.84 3.90
N LYS A 238 33.17 -21.77 2.93
CA LYS A 238 31.96 -22.45 2.47
C LYS A 238 31.26 -23.18 3.62
N SER A 239 32.01 -23.89 4.45
CA SER A 239 31.47 -24.60 5.62
C SER A 239 30.85 -23.64 6.63
N GLN A 240 31.49 -22.52 6.92
CA GLN A 240 30.96 -21.51 7.84
C GLN A 240 29.70 -20.83 7.31
N MET A 241 29.64 -20.58 5.99
CA MET A 241 28.44 -20.08 5.33
C MET A 241 27.31 -21.12 5.32
N ALA A 242 27.62 -22.40 5.16
CA ALA A 242 26.64 -23.47 5.28
C ALA A 242 26.05 -23.54 6.70
N GLU A 243 26.88 -23.44 7.75
CA GLU A 243 26.40 -23.39 9.13
C GLU A 243 25.50 -22.18 9.40
N LEU A 244 25.82 -21.01 8.81
CA LEU A 244 24.97 -19.83 8.88
C LEU A 244 23.61 -20.09 8.22
N GLU A 245 23.60 -20.54 6.97
CA GLU A 245 22.42 -20.76 6.12
C GLU A 245 21.52 -21.91 6.60
N ASP A 246 22.10 -22.92 7.25
CA ASP A 246 21.34 -23.99 7.91
C ASP A 246 20.75 -23.56 9.26
N GLY A 247 21.08 -22.35 9.71
CA GLY A 247 20.59 -21.77 10.97
C GLY A 247 21.35 -22.23 12.21
N GLY A 248 22.49 -22.90 12.05
CA GLY A 248 23.30 -23.45 13.14
C GLY A 248 23.72 -22.36 14.13
N VAL A 249 24.22 -21.24 13.62
CA VAL A 249 24.60 -20.07 14.42
C VAL A 249 23.43 -19.60 15.29
N PHE A 250 22.23 -19.44 14.72
CA PHE A 250 21.05 -18.97 15.45
C PHE A 250 20.58 -19.96 16.52
N ARG A 251 20.58 -21.27 16.20
CA ARG A 251 20.21 -22.34 17.15
C ARG A 251 21.16 -22.42 18.34
N THR A 252 22.46 -22.25 18.11
CA THR A 252 23.48 -22.16 19.19
C THR A 252 23.14 -21.03 20.17
N TYR A 253 22.58 -19.94 19.67
CA TYR A 253 22.11 -18.82 20.49
C TYR A 253 20.65 -18.95 20.98
N GLY A 254 20.00 -20.10 20.76
CA GLY A 254 18.66 -20.38 21.24
C GLY A 254 17.53 -19.83 20.38
N VAL A 255 17.79 -19.41 19.14
CA VAL A 255 16.76 -19.00 18.18
C VAL A 255 16.55 -20.13 17.18
N GLN A 256 15.38 -20.80 17.23
CA GLN A 256 15.18 -22.07 16.50
C GLN A 256 14.81 -21.89 15.02
N ASN A 257 13.98 -20.90 14.70
CA ASN A 257 13.31 -20.81 13.40
C ASN A 257 13.69 -19.58 12.55
N PHE A 258 14.85 -18.96 12.79
CA PHE A 258 15.24 -17.75 12.06
C PHE A 258 15.26 -17.95 10.53
N LEU A 259 15.88 -19.04 10.05
CA LEU A 259 15.98 -19.42 8.63
C LEU A 259 14.98 -20.49 8.19
N GLU A 260 13.85 -20.62 8.89
CA GLU A 260 12.82 -21.58 8.52
C GLU A 260 12.18 -21.22 7.18
N GLY A 261 12.43 -22.03 6.14
CA GLY A 261 11.88 -21.85 4.79
C GLY A 261 12.68 -20.92 3.87
N ASP A 262 14.00 -20.88 4.03
CA ASP A 262 14.88 -19.95 3.30
C ASP A 262 15.24 -20.41 1.88
N PHE A 263 14.86 -19.60 0.88
CA PHE A 263 15.15 -19.81 -0.55
C PHE A 263 16.56 -19.39 -0.94
N PHE A 264 17.19 -18.52 -0.14
CA PHE A 264 18.36 -17.75 -0.53
C PHE A 264 19.68 -18.44 -0.16
N ARG A 265 19.64 -19.70 0.31
CA ARG A 265 20.83 -20.55 0.56
C ARG A 265 21.46 -21.14 -0.70
N TRP A 266 20.78 -21.03 -1.83
CA TRP A 266 21.07 -21.78 -3.07
C TRP A 266 22.49 -21.61 -3.60
N TYR A 267 23.16 -20.48 -3.29
CA TYR A 267 24.51 -20.19 -3.75
C TYR A 267 25.56 -21.19 -3.20
N LEU A 268 25.24 -21.93 -2.12
CA LEU A 268 26.11 -22.98 -1.58
C LEU A 268 26.21 -24.20 -2.51
N ASP A 269 25.14 -24.48 -3.26
CA ASP A 269 25.04 -25.54 -4.27
C ASP A 269 25.56 -25.10 -5.65
N ALA A 270 25.93 -23.83 -5.78
CA ALA A 270 26.60 -23.24 -6.94
C ALA A 270 27.84 -22.43 -6.50
N TRP A 271 28.58 -22.97 -5.53
CA TRP A 271 29.72 -22.31 -4.91
C TRP A 271 30.98 -22.45 -5.77
N GLU A 272 31.25 -21.42 -6.58
CA GLU A 272 32.41 -21.30 -7.45
C GLU A 272 33.46 -20.31 -6.88
N GLU A 273 34.59 -20.17 -7.56
CA GLU A 273 35.67 -19.22 -7.18
C GLU A 273 35.15 -17.77 -7.08
N ASP A 274 34.37 -17.32 -8.08
CA ASP A 274 33.78 -15.98 -8.09
C ASP A 274 32.84 -15.72 -6.89
N VAL A 275 32.06 -16.73 -6.49
CA VAL A 275 31.17 -16.64 -5.31
C VAL A 275 32.00 -16.58 -4.03
N THR A 276 33.07 -17.38 -3.94
CA THR A 276 33.98 -17.38 -2.79
C THR A 276 34.58 -16.00 -2.55
N GLU A 277 35.15 -15.41 -3.61
CA GLU A 277 35.81 -14.10 -3.51
C GLU A 277 34.81 -12.98 -3.25
N ALA A 278 33.63 -13.03 -3.85
CA ALA A 278 32.61 -12.03 -3.61
C ALA A 278 32.04 -12.09 -2.17
N VAL A 279 31.83 -13.28 -1.61
CA VAL A 279 31.40 -13.45 -0.20
C VAL A 279 32.51 -12.98 0.76
N ARG A 280 33.78 -13.29 0.45
CA ARG A 280 34.93 -12.79 1.22
C ARG A 280 35.00 -11.26 1.20
N LEU A 281 34.79 -10.64 0.05
CA LEU A 281 34.73 -9.19 -0.08
C LEU A 281 33.59 -8.59 0.76
N LEU A 282 32.39 -9.18 0.71
CA LEU A 282 31.26 -8.76 1.53
C LEU A 282 31.62 -8.81 3.03
N ALA A 283 32.14 -9.93 3.50
CA ALA A 283 32.51 -10.09 4.91
C ALA A 283 33.62 -9.11 5.32
N THR A 284 34.59 -8.86 4.44
CA THR A 284 35.67 -7.89 4.68
C THR A 284 35.09 -6.51 4.90
N ARG A 285 34.23 -6.02 4.00
CA ARG A 285 33.60 -4.70 4.12
C ARG A 285 32.67 -4.62 5.32
N LEU A 286 31.89 -5.67 5.58
CA LEU A 286 30.96 -5.68 6.71
C LEU A 286 31.70 -5.70 8.06
N SER A 287 32.91 -6.26 8.12
CA SER A 287 33.75 -6.25 9.33
C SER A 287 34.24 -4.85 9.73
N GLU A 288 34.22 -3.88 8.80
CA GLU A 288 34.54 -2.47 9.05
C GLU A 288 33.41 -1.74 9.81
N PHE A 289 32.22 -2.35 9.91
CA PHE A 289 31.07 -1.79 10.62
C PHE A 289 31.01 -2.25 12.07
N GLU A 290 30.40 -1.41 12.90
CA GLU A 290 30.22 -1.61 14.32
C GLU A 290 28.88 -2.28 14.65
N PRO A 291 28.88 -3.54 15.09
CA PRO A 291 27.64 -4.28 15.30
C PRO A 291 26.88 -3.88 16.58
N THR A 292 27.49 -3.14 17.52
CA THR A 292 26.78 -2.63 18.72
C THR A 292 25.90 -1.40 18.44
N THR A 293 26.04 -0.74 17.29
CA THR A 293 25.30 0.49 16.93
C THR A 293 23.77 0.34 17.07
N PRO A 294 23.13 -0.72 16.55
CA PRO A 294 21.68 -0.89 16.64
C PRO A 294 21.19 -1.18 18.07
N ILE A 295 22.02 -1.85 18.88
CA ILE A 295 21.70 -2.14 20.30
C ILE A 295 21.71 -0.84 21.12
N LEU A 296 22.73 0.00 20.89
CA LEU A 296 22.87 1.28 21.58
C LEU A 296 21.82 2.31 21.13
N ARG A 297 21.25 2.14 19.93
CA ARG A 297 20.26 3.04 19.32
C ARG A 297 19.06 2.28 18.76
N SER A 298 18.32 1.61 19.64
CA SER A 298 17.16 0.78 19.29
C SER A 298 16.10 1.47 18.40
N GLY A 299 15.94 2.79 18.49
CA GLY A 299 15.05 3.55 17.59
C GLY A 299 15.55 3.64 16.14
N GLU A 300 16.85 3.89 15.94
CA GLU A 300 17.48 3.97 14.62
C GLU A 300 17.67 2.57 13.98
N ALA A 301 17.76 1.53 14.82
CA ALA A 301 17.84 0.14 14.38
C ALA A 301 16.62 -0.31 13.57
N ARG A 302 15.41 0.20 13.89
CA ARG A 302 14.15 -0.16 13.21
C ARG A 302 14.16 0.25 11.73
N ASP A 303 14.77 1.40 11.43
CA ASP A 303 14.84 1.94 10.07
C ASP A 303 15.97 1.34 9.22
N LEU A 304 16.94 0.67 9.86
CA LEU A 304 18.13 0.11 9.22
C LEU A 304 17.79 -0.75 7.99
N LEU A 305 17.00 -1.79 8.19
CA LEU A 305 16.72 -2.78 7.14
C LEU A 305 15.73 -2.27 6.11
N LYS A 306 14.75 -1.48 6.54
CA LYS A 306 13.75 -0.85 5.68
C LYS A 306 14.43 0.08 4.67
N LYS A 307 15.30 0.97 5.15
CA LYS A 307 16.08 1.86 4.28
C LYS A 307 17.08 1.09 3.43
N LEU A 308 17.78 0.11 3.98
CA LEU A 308 18.74 -0.71 3.22
C LEU A 308 18.06 -1.37 2.00
N TYR A 309 16.88 -1.97 2.17
CA TYR A 309 16.12 -2.48 1.03
C TYR A 309 15.73 -1.39 0.02
N GLN A 310 15.28 -0.23 0.51
CA GLN A 310 14.90 0.89 -0.36
C GLN A 310 16.07 1.45 -1.19
N TYR A 311 17.29 1.37 -0.68
CA TYR A 311 18.51 1.75 -1.39
C TYR A 311 18.95 0.70 -2.39
N LEU A 312 18.78 -0.59 -2.07
CA LEU A 312 19.19 -1.70 -2.91
C LEU A 312 18.32 -1.86 -4.15
N VAL A 313 16.99 -1.81 -3.99
CA VAL A 313 16.09 -1.94 -5.15
C VAL A 313 15.73 -0.54 -5.66
N PRO A 314 16.02 -0.20 -6.93
CA PRO A 314 15.73 1.12 -7.48
C PRO A 314 14.29 1.53 -7.25
N ARG A 315 14.08 2.80 -6.88
CA ARG A 315 12.75 3.34 -6.51
C ARG A 315 11.70 3.08 -7.60
N LYS A 316 12.09 3.24 -8.86
CA LYS A 316 11.20 3.02 -10.01
C LYS A 316 10.75 1.56 -10.10
N LEU A 317 11.68 0.64 -9.89
CA LEU A 317 11.41 -0.80 -9.87
C LEU A 317 10.50 -1.20 -8.70
N ARG A 318 10.75 -0.67 -7.48
CA ARG A 318 9.84 -0.90 -6.32
C ARG A 318 8.43 -0.38 -6.59
N HIS A 319 8.31 0.79 -7.21
CA HIS A 319 7.03 1.35 -7.61
C HIS A 319 6.32 0.48 -8.67
N ASP A 320 7.06 0.00 -9.66
CA ASP A 320 6.52 -0.83 -10.73
C ASP A 320 6.25 -2.28 -10.27
N LEU A 321 6.77 -2.69 -9.12
CA LEU A 321 6.40 -3.89 -8.36
C LEU A 321 5.33 -3.63 -7.28
N GLY A 322 4.82 -2.40 -7.13
CA GLY A 322 3.77 -2.09 -6.17
C GLY A 322 4.18 -2.18 -4.69
N GLU A 323 5.47 -2.16 -4.37
CA GLU A 323 5.98 -2.31 -3.00
C GLU A 323 6.05 -0.97 -2.25
N TYR A 324 5.24 -0.84 -1.20
CA TYR A 324 5.23 0.34 -0.36
C TYR A 324 5.36 -0.02 1.11
N TYR A 325 6.37 0.55 1.77
CA TYR A 325 6.55 0.43 3.21
C TYR A 325 5.61 1.37 3.96
N THR A 326 5.00 0.88 5.04
CA THR A 326 4.16 1.68 5.92
C THR A 326 5.00 2.70 6.68
N PRO A 327 4.68 4.01 6.60
CA PRO A 327 5.29 5.02 7.47
C PRO A 327 4.99 4.77 8.94
N ASP A 328 5.98 4.99 9.79
CA ASP A 328 5.91 4.62 11.20
C ASP A 328 4.83 5.41 11.92
N TRP A 329 4.67 6.69 11.59
CA TRP A 329 3.58 7.54 12.12
C TRP A 329 2.18 7.05 11.73
N ILE A 330 2.00 6.40 10.57
CA ILE A 330 0.70 5.79 10.22
C ILE A 330 0.45 4.56 11.06
N ALA A 331 1.47 3.69 11.20
CA ALA A 331 1.34 2.48 11.99
C ALA A 331 1.07 2.81 13.46
N GLU A 332 1.76 3.82 14.01
CA GLU A 332 1.52 4.33 15.37
C GLU A 332 0.11 4.90 15.53
N ARG A 333 -0.36 5.71 14.56
CA ARG A 333 -1.72 6.24 14.56
C ARG A 333 -2.76 5.13 14.56
N LEU A 334 -2.58 4.11 13.73
CA LEU A 334 -3.48 2.96 13.63
C LEU A 334 -3.54 2.18 14.94
N LEU A 335 -2.39 1.86 15.55
CA LEU A 335 -2.33 1.18 16.85
C LEU A 335 -3.01 2.01 17.97
N ASN A 336 -2.86 3.34 17.94
CA ASN A 336 -3.56 4.24 18.86
C ASN A 336 -5.08 4.17 18.68
N GLN A 337 -5.57 4.08 17.44
CA GLN A 337 -7.00 3.98 17.15
C GLN A 337 -7.58 2.60 17.50
N LEU A 338 -6.77 1.54 17.45
CA LEU A 338 -7.14 0.22 17.98
C LEU A 338 -7.21 0.21 19.51
N GLY A 339 -6.55 1.16 20.17
CA GLY A 339 -6.44 1.22 21.62
C GLY A 339 -5.40 0.25 22.18
N TYR A 340 -4.40 -0.13 21.39
CA TYR A 340 -3.32 -0.99 21.86
C TYR A 340 -2.30 -0.18 22.68
N ASP A 341 -2.32 -0.37 23.99
CA ASP A 341 -1.48 0.32 24.97
C ASP A 341 -0.17 -0.42 25.29
N GLY A 342 0.11 -1.52 24.58
CA GLY A 342 1.25 -2.39 24.85
C GLY A 342 0.98 -3.50 25.86
N ASN A 343 -0.26 -3.69 26.34
CA ASN A 343 -0.55 -4.79 27.25
C ASN A 343 -0.14 -6.14 26.63
N PRO A 344 0.83 -6.87 27.21
CA PRO A 344 1.33 -8.10 26.63
C PRO A 344 0.30 -9.24 26.67
N ASP A 345 -0.81 -9.12 27.41
CA ASP A 345 -1.90 -10.11 27.40
C ASP A 345 -2.80 -10.01 26.15
N VAL A 346 -2.75 -8.91 25.40
CA VAL A 346 -3.53 -8.69 24.19
C VAL A 346 -2.86 -9.35 22.99
N ARG A 347 -3.58 -10.20 22.26
CA ARG A 347 -3.09 -10.83 21.02
C ARG A 347 -3.26 -9.89 19.83
N LEU A 348 -2.16 -9.55 19.19
CA LEU A 348 -2.05 -8.72 17.99
C LEU A 348 -1.46 -9.53 16.83
N LEU A 349 -2.17 -9.53 15.69
CA LEU A 349 -1.68 -10.09 14.43
C LEU A 349 -1.43 -8.98 13.41
N ASP A 350 -0.30 -9.04 12.73
CA ASP A 350 -0.09 -8.38 11.43
C ASP A 350 -0.09 -9.41 10.29
N PRO A 351 -1.18 -9.51 9.50
CA PRO A 351 -1.34 -10.54 8.47
C PRO A 351 -0.62 -10.21 7.14
N ALA A 352 -0.01 -9.04 7.00
CA ALA A 352 0.82 -8.67 5.84
C ALA A 352 2.00 -7.83 6.36
N CYS A 353 2.81 -8.45 7.21
CA CYS A 353 3.69 -7.74 8.11
C CYS A 353 4.87 -7.04 7.42
N GLY A 354 5.17 -7.37 6.17
CA GLY A 354 6.30 -6.81 5.44
C GLY A 354 7.58 -7.00 6.24
N SER A 355 8.33 -5.92 6.47
CA SER A 355 9.52 -5.91 7.32
C SER A 355 9.24 -5.83 8.83
N GLY A 356 7.99 -5.93 9.28
CA GLY A 356 7.61 -6.02 10.69
C GLY A 356 7.43 -4.68 11.42
N THR A 357 7.02 -3.60 10.73
CA THR A 357 6.79 -2.28 11.36
C THR A 357 5.78 -2.34 12.51
N PHE A 358 4.62 -2.98 12.32
CA PHE A 358 3.64 -3.10 13.41
C PHE A 358 4.13 -4.01 14.55
N LEU A 359 4.90 -5.06 14.22
CA LEU A 359 5.43 -6.00 15.21
C LEU A 359 6.45 -5.32 16.13
N THR A 360 7.39 -4.57 15.56
CA THR A 360 8.40 -3.82 16.32
C THR A 360 7.73 -2.77 17.22
N LEU A 361 6.82 -1.94 16.67
CA LEU A 361 6.05 -0.98 17.46
C LEU A 361 5.27 -1.66 18.60
N ALA A 362 4.75 -2.87 18.37
CA ALA A 362 4.02 -3.59 19.39
C ALA A 362 4.91 -4.11 20.53
N ILE A 363 6.10 -4.62 20.20
CA ILE A 363 7.13 -5.04 21.18
C ILE A 363 7.59 -3.85 22.01
N ASP A 364 7.82 -2.71 21.36
CA ASP A 364 8.28 -1.50 22.03
C ASP A 364 7.22 -0.91 22.97
N ARG A 365 5.95 -0.89 22.55
CA ARG A 365 4.84 -0.53 23.46
C ARG A 365 4.74 -1.49 24.64
N ALA A 366 5.00 -2.79 24.44
CA ALA A 366 5.00 -3.75 25.56
C ALA A 366 6.15 -3.49 26.55
N ARG A 367 7.32 -3.06 26.07
CA ARG A 367 8.42 -2.59 26.93
C ARG A 367 8.03 -1.35 27.72
N GLU A 368 7.39 -0.37 27.07
CA GLU A 368 6.92 0.86 27.72
C GLU A 368 5.85 0.56 28.76
N PHE A 369 4.91 -0.33 28.44
CA PHE A 369 3.87 -0.82 29.35
C PHE A 369 4.46 -1.45 30.62
N MET A 370 5.52 -2.25 30.48
CA MET A 370 6.27 -2.86 31.57
C MET A 370 6.99 -1.82 32.43
N ALA A 371 7.74 -0.91 31.79
CA ALA A 371 8.51 0.12 32.45
C ALA A 371 7.62 1.08 33.25
N ALA A 372 6.49 1.51 32.66
CA ALA A 372 5.50 2.38 33.31
C ALA A 372 4.87 1.75 34.58
N ARG A 373 4.87 0.42 34.67
CA ARG A 373 4.34 -0.35 35.82
C ARG A 373 5.43 -0.95 36.71
N PHE A 374 6.70 -0.59 36.48
CA PHE A 374 7.87 -1.12 37.20
C PHE A 374 7.99 -2.66 37.20
N LEU A 375 7.42 -3.31 36.20
CA LEU A 375 7.43 -4.78 36.08
C LEU A 375 8.79 -5.30 35.58
N ASP A 376 9.59 -4.42 34.97
CA ASP A 376 10.94 -4.71 34.45
C ASP A 376 11.99 -4.91 35.55
N ARG A 377 11.71 -4.49 36.78
CA ARG A 377 12.58 -4.67 37.95
C ARG A 377 12.54 -6.09 38.53
N ASP A 378 11.49 -6.84 38.21
CA ASP A 378 11.31 -8.22 38.64
C ASP A 378 11.66 -9.17 37.49
N PRO A 379 12.75 -9.96 37.62
CA PRO A 379 13.17 -10.90 36.57
C PRO A 379 12.08 -11.91 36.16
N LEU A 380 11.22 -12.34 37.10
CA LEU A 380 10.15 -13.29 36.80
C LEU A 380 9.06 -12.66 35.92
N LYS A 381 8.65 -11.43 36.24
CA LYS A 381 7.66 -10.69 35.43
C LYS A 381 8.22 -10.30 34.08
N ARG A 382 9.51 -9.95 34.02
CA ARG A 382 10.21 -9.70 32.76
C ARG A 382 10.21 -10.94 31.86
N LYS A 383 10.53 -12.11 32.42
CA LYS A 383 10.46 -13.40 31.73
C LYS A 383 9.05 -13.75 31.27
N GLU A 384 8.04 -13.52 32.10
CA GLU A 384 6.64 -13.74 31.73
C GLU A 384 6.21 -12.83 30.57
N CYS A 385 6.55 -11.53 30.63
CA CYS A 385 6.29 -10.60 29.54
C CYS A 385 6.97 -11.03 28.24
N ALA A 386 8.23 -11.45 28.29
CA ALA A 386 8.95 -11.95 27.13
C ALA A 386 8.23 -13.15 26.47
N LYS A 387 7.76 -14.11 27.28
CA LYS A 387 6.95 -15.23 26.79
C LYS A 387 5.62 -14.79 26.19
N LYS A 388 4.95 -13.81 26.82
CA LYS A 388 3.69 -13.25 26.32
C LYS A 388 3.87 -12.55 24.98
N ILE A 389 4.93 -11.76 24.81
CA ILE A 389 5.29 -11.11 23.54
C ILE A 389 5.43 -12.17 22.43
N LEU A 390 6.23 -13.22 22.64
CA LEU A 390 6.41 -14.31 21.67
C LEU A 390 5.12 -15.06 21.34
N ARG A 391 4.16 -15.12 22.27
CA ARG A 391 2.86 -15.77 22.04
C ARG A 391 1.85 -14.87 21.33
N ASN A 392 1.90 -13.57 21.60
CA ASN A 392 0.78 -12.66 21.34
C ASN A 392 1.08 -11.60 20.27
N VAL A 393 2.33 -11.37 19.87
CA VAL A 393 2.70 -10.47 18.76
C VAL A 393 3.11 -11.32 17.57
N VAL A 394 2.20 -11.51 16.61
CA VAL A 394 2.37 -12.49 15.51
C VAL A 394 2.35 -11.78 14.16
N GLY A 395 3.17 -12.26 13.21
CA GLY A 395 3.25 -11.72 11.84
C GLY A 395 3.14 -12.79 10.77
N PHE A 396 2.42 -12.49 9.69
CA PHE A 396 2.39 -13.29 8.47
C PHE A 396 2.84 -12.45 7.28
N ASP A 397 3.60 -13.03 6.38
CA ASP A 397 3.84 -12.44 5.06
C ASP A 397 4.08 -13.55 4.03
N LEU A 398 3.74 -13.29 2.77
CA LEU A 398 3.96 -14.24 1.68
C LEU A 398 5.38 -14.09 1.10
N ASN A 399 5.97 -12.90 1.16
CA ASN A 399 7.31 -12.63 0.63
C ASN A 399 8.38 -13.16 1.61
N PRO A 400 9.20 -14.16 1.22
CA PRO A 400 10.21 -14.74 2.10
C PRO A 400 11.26 -13.73 2.57
N LEU A 401 11.60 -12.76 1.71
CA LEU A 401 12.57 -11.71 2.02
C LEU A 401 12.03 -10.76 3.10
N ALA A 402 10.74 -10.43 3.01
CA ALA A 402 10.04 -9.62 4.00
C ALA A 402 10.02 -10.34 5.36
N VAL A 403 9.77 -11.66 5.38
CA VAL A 403 9.82 -12.45 6.62
C VAL A 403 11.21 -12.48 7.25
N ILE A 404 12.29 -12.62 6.47
CA ILE A 404 13.66 -12.53 7.01
C ILE A 404 13.90 -11.14 7.62
N ALA A 405 13.48 -10.08 6.94
CA ALA A 405 13.59 -8.72 7.46
C ALA A 405 12.76 -8.52 8.74
N ALA A 406 11.52 -9.01 8.78
CA ALA A 406 10.66 -8.98 9.94
C ALA A 406 11.22 -9.76 11.12
N ARG A 407 11.77 -10.97 10.91
CA ARG A 407 12.46 -11.75 11.95
C ARG A 407 13.69 -11.03 12.47
N THR A 408 14.47 -10.39 11.59
CA THR A 408 15.63 -9.59 12.00
C THR A 408 15.20 -8.39 12.84
N ASN A 409 14.20 -7.63 12.39
CA ASN A 409 13.66 -6.49 13.14
C ASN A 409 13.02 -6.91 14.46
N TYR A 410 12.31 -8.04 14.48
CA TYR A 410 11.77 -8.65 15.70
C TYR A 410 12.92 -9.01 16.65
N LEU A 411 13.99 -9.64 16.16
CA LEU A 411 15.16 -9.98 16.96
C LEU A 411 15.82 -8.74 17.56
N LEU A 412 15.96 -7.66 16.79
CA LEU A 412 16.55 -6.41 17.26
C LEU A 412 15.68 -5.75 18.35
N ALA A 413 14.36 -5.70 18.16
CA ALA A 413 13.43 -5.14 19.14
C ALA A 413 13.31 -6.02 20.40
N PHE A 414 13.35 -7.35 20.23
CA PHE A 414 13.21 -8.35 21.29
C PHE A 414 14.54 -8.67 22.00
N GLY A 415 15.69 -8.27 21.44
CA GLY A 415 17.02 -8.76 21.83
C GLY A 415 17.26 -8.82 23.34
N ASP A 416 17.00 -7.73 24.06
CA ASP A 416 17.20 -7.68 25.52
C ASP A 416 16.41 -8.75 26.31
N PHE A 417 15.32 -9.28 25.77
CA PHE A 417 14.51 -10.34 26.37
C PHE A 417 15.05 -11.75 26.10
N LEU A 418 15.96 -11.90 25.14
CA LEU A 418 16.59 -13.20 24.86
C LEU A 418 17.36 -13.72 26.06
N ARG A 419 17.88 -12.87 26.95
CA ARG A 419 18.55 -13.33 28.16
C ARG A 419 17.58 -13.99 29.15
N ASP A 420 16.30 -13.62 29.08
CA ASP A 420 15.26 -14.09 30.01
C ASP A 420 14.57 -15.37 29.51
N VAL A 421 14.49 -15.56 28.19
CA VAL A 421 13.78 -16.68 27.54
C VAL A 421 14.61 -17.24 26.38
N ARG A 422 15.08 -18.49 26.55
CA ARG A 422 15.64 -19.36 25.49
C ARG A 422 15.28 -20.82 25.79
N PRO A 423 15.18 -21.69 24.77
CA PRO A 423 15.12 -21.34 23.35
C PRO A 423 13.83 -20.59 22.99
N ILE A 424 13.82 -19.91 21.83
CA ILE A 424 12.66 -19.19 21.29
C ILE A 424 12.36 -19.58 19.84
N GLU A 425 11.09 -19.47 19.48
CA GLU A 425 10.62 -19.40 18.10
C GLU A 425 10.03 -18.02 17.88
N MET A 426 10.46 -17.34 16.80
CA MET A 426 9.91 -16.06 16.41
C MET A 426 8.57 -16.30 15.70
N PRO A 427 7.47 -15.66 16.14
CA PRO A 427 6.13 -15.87 15.61
C PRO A 427 5.89 -15.08 14.30
N VAL A 428 6.81 -15.23 13.34
CA VAL A 428 6.73 -14.62 12.00
C VAL A 428 6.84 -15.73 10.95
N TYR A 429 5.82 -15.87 10.12
CA TYR A 429 5.64 -17.04 9.24
C TYR A 429 5.51 -16.66 7.77
N ILE A 430 6.09 -17.49 6.88
CA ILE A 430 5.98 -17.37 5.42
C ILE A 430 4.70 -18.08 4.96
N CYS A 431 3.61 -17.33 4.74
CA CYS A 431 2.31 -17.90 4.42
C CYS A 431 1.34 -16.90 3.77
N ASP A 432 0.32 -17.42 3.08
CA ASP A 432 -0.78 -16.62 2.54
C ASP A 432 -1.89 -16.43 3.60
N SER A 433 -2.16 -15.17 3.97
CA SER A 433 -3.16 -14.81 4.97
C SER A 433 -4.61 -14.93 4.49
N VAL A 434 -4.84 -15.03 3.17
CA VAL A 434 -6.16 -15.10 2.53
C VAL A 434 -6.45 -16.50 2.01
N LEU A 435 -5.56 -17.09 1.21
CA LEU A 435 -5.67 -18.46 0.74
C LEU A 435 -4.99 -19.43 1.70
N THR A 436 -5.37 -19.40 2.97
CA THR A 436 -4.95 -20.44 3.91
C THR A 436 -5.49 -21.80 3.45
N PRO A 437 -4.83 -22.93 3.76
CA PRO A 437 -5.31 -24.25 3.35
C PRO A 437 -6.78 -24.53 3.73
N VAL A 438 -7.25 -23.98 4.86
CA VAL A 438 -8.66 -24.04 5.28
C VAL A 438 -9.57 -23.21 4.38
N LEU A 439 -9.20 -21.98 4.07
CA LEU A 439 -9.99 -21.11 3.21
C LEU A 439 -10.00 -21.59 1.75
N GLN A 440 -8.91 -22.19 1.27
CA GLN A 440 -8.86 -22.88 -0.03
C GLN A 440 -9.87 -24.02 -0.10
N LYS A 441 -9.95 -24.85 0.95
CA LYS A 441 -10.93 -25.92 1.03
C LYS A 441 -12.37 -25.41 1.05
N LYS A 442 -12.67 -24.35 1.82
CA LYS A 442 -13.99 -23.69 1.81
C LYS A 442 -14.33 -23.13 0.43
N ALA A 443 -13.37 -22.51 -0.25
CA ALA A 443 -13.54 -21.98 -1.60
C ALA A 443 -13.89 -23.10 -2.60
N GLN A 444 -13.25 -24.27 -2.49
CA GLN A 444 -13.32 -25.32 -3.50
C GLN A 444 -14.28 -26.48 -3.19
N GLN A 445 -15.23 -26.34 -2.26
CA GLN A 445 -16.22 -27.39 -1.95
C GLN A 445 -16.97 -27.95 -3.18
N LYS A 446 -16.96 -27.25 -4.33
CA LYS A 446 -17.52 -27.75 -5.61
C LYS A 446 -16.53 -28.47 -6.56
N ARG A 447 -15.21 -28.35 -6.38
CA ARG A 447 -14.17 -29.04 -7.20
C ARG A 447 -13.75 -30.39 -6.62
N LEU A 448 -13.82 -30.52 -5.30
CA LEU A 448 -13.49 -31.73 -4.54
C LEU A 448 -14.39 -32.94 -4.90
N SER A 449 -15.62 -32.70 -5.38
CA SER A 449 -16.55 -33.77 -5.76
C SER A 449 -16.14 -34.62 -6.98
N LEU A 450 -15.08 -34.25 -7.72
CA LEU A 450 -14.62 -34.98 -8.90
C LEU A 450 -13.49 -35.99 -8.62
N PHE A 451 -12.79 -35.87 -7.48
CA PHE A 451 -11.68 -36.77 -7.11
C PHE A 451 -11.90 -37.52 -5.78
N ASP A 452 -12.87 -37.10 -4.96
CA ASP A 452 -13.07 -37.62 -3.59
C ASP A 452 -13.97 -38.86 -3.45
N LYS A 453 -14.17 -39.66 -4.50
CA LYS A 453 -14.93 -40.92 -4.35
C LYS A 453 -14.09 -42.13 -3.88
N ALA A 454 -12.85 -41.93 -3.42
CA ALA A 454 -11.95 -43.04 -3.12
C ALA A 454 -11.23 -43.02 -1.75
N GLN A 455 -11.38 -41.99 -0.90
CA GLN A 455 -10.76 -42.01 0.44
C GLN A 455 -11.69 -41.36 1.49
N ASP A 456 -12.07 -42.10 2.54
CA ASP A 456 -12.84 -41.65 3.72
C ASP A 456 -12.06 -40.66 4.63
N THR A 457 -10.99 -40.04 4.13
CA THR A 457 -10.08 -39.20 4.94
C THR A 457 -10.08 -37.77 4.46
N ASP A 458 -10.37 -36.84 5.37
CA ASP A 458 -10.40 -35.42 5.09
C ASP A 458 -8.97 -34.82 5.04
N PHE A 459 -8.64 -34.06 4.00
CA PHE A 459 -7.30 -33.47 3.82
C PHE A 459 -7.33 -32.01 3.38
N PHE A 460 -6.17 -31.36 3.46
CA PHE A 460 -5.85 -30.08 2.85
C PHE A 460 -4.82 -30.30 1.74
N PHE A 461 -4.91 -29.53 0.66
CA PHE A 461 -3.91 -29.51 -0.38
C PHE A 461 -3.12 -28.21 -0.30
N LEU A 462 -1.84 -28.27 -0.65
CA LEU A 462 -0.95 -27.12 -0.75
C LEU A 462 -0.29 -27.12 -2.13
N PRO A 463 -0.59 -26.13 -2.99
CA PRO A 463 0.07 -26.02 -4.29
C PRO A 463 1.51 -25.52 -4.11
N THR A 464 2.46 -26.21 -4.75
CA THR A 464 3.88 -25.81 -4.78
C THR A 464 4.44 -25.97 -6.20
N SER A 465 5.62 -25.41 -6.46
CA SER A 465 6.35 -25.63 -7.72
C SER A 465 6.82 -27.09 -7.90
N ALA A 466 6.84 -27.87 -6.82
CA ALA A 466 7.04 -29.33 -6.82
C ALA A 466 5.71 -30.11 -6.92
N GLY A 467 4.60 -29.45 -7.26
CA GLY A 467 3.25 -30.00 -7.35
C GLY A 467 2.50 -29.98 -6.02
N GLU A 468 1.35 -30.66 -5.97
CA GLU A 468 0.44 -30.59 -4.82
C GLU A 468 0.90 -31.48 -3.66
N PHE A 469 0.93 -30.93 -2.45
CA PHE A 469 1.16 -31.67 -1.21
C PHE A 469 -0.13 -31.84 -0.44
N LEU A 470 -0.40 -33.07 0.01
CA LEU A 470 -1.61 -33.41 0.76
C LEU A 470 -1.25 -33.53 2.25
N MET A 471 -1.98 -32.81 3.09
CA MET A 471 -1.85 -32.86 4.54
C MET A 471 -3.17 -33.35 5.14
N PRO A 472 -3.22 -34.48 5.86
CA PRO A 472 -4.44 -34.92 6.50
C PRO A 472 -4.91 -33.90 7.52
N LYS A 473 -6.23 -33.66 7.57
CA LYS A 473 -6.82 -32.76 8.56
C LYS A 473 -6.54 -33.24 10.00
N ALA A 474 -6.48 -34.56 10.21
CA ALA A 474 -6.18 -35.18 11.51
C ALA A 474 -4.85 -34.71 12.13
N VAL A 475 -3.85 -34.35 11.31
CA VAL A 475 -2.56 -33.82 11.79
C VAL A 475 -2.74 -32.46 12.47
N LEU A 476 -3.61 -31.62 11.91
CA LEU A 476 -3.92 -30.30 12.44
C LEU A 476 -4.83 -30.40 13.66
N ASP A 477 -5.89 -31.22 13.57
CA ASP A 477 -6.86 -31.39 14.67
C ASP A 477 -6.20 -31.91 15.95
N LYS A 478 -5.13 -32.73 15.83
CA LYS A 478 -4.34 -33.22 16.98
C LYS A 478 -3.17 -32.30 17.39
N GLY A 479 -2.90 -31.23 16.65
CA GLY A 479 -1.81 -30.29 16.96
C GLY A 479 -0.41 -30.89 16.80
N VAL A 480 -0.25 -31.94 15.98
CA VAL A 480 1.02 -32.69 15.83
C VAL A 480 1.80 -32.31 14.58
N LEU A 481 1.41 -31.23 13.88
CA LEU A 481 2.06 -30.80 12.63
C LEU A 481 3.58 -30.66 12.77
N GLY A 482 4.04 -29.94 13.82
CA GLY A 482 5.47 -29.73 14.03
C GLY A 482 6.25 -31.04 14.24
N GLN A 483 5.66 -31.99 14.98
CA GLN A 483 6.26 -33.31 15.21
C GLN A 483 6.32 -34.12 13.90
N VAL A 484 5.24 -34.11 13.11
CA VAL A 484 5.17 -34.81 11.82
C VAL A 484 6.17 -34.23 10.83
N THR A 485 6.24 -32.90 10.67
CA THR A 485 7.18 -32.27 9.72
C THR A 485 8.64 -32.45 10.14
N ALA A 486 8.94 -32.38 11.45
CA ALA A 486 10.28 -32.67 11.96
C ALA A 486 10.67 -34.15 11.76
N MET A 487 9.73 -35.06 11.93
CA MET A 487 9.96 -36.48 11.65
C MET A 487 10.22 -36.72 10.16
N ILE A 488 9.44 -36.09 9.27
CA ILE A 488 9.67 -36.14 7.82
C ILE A 488 11.10 -35.69 7.50
N GLU A 489 11.55 -34.53 8.00
CA GLU A 489 12.92 -34.05 7.76
C GLU A 489 13.96 -35.06 8.25
N SER A 490 13.86 -35.50 9.51
CA SER A 490 14.84 -36.43 10.10
C SER A 490 14.90 -37.79 9.40
N CYS A 491 13.76 -38.30 8.92
CA CYS A 491 13.69 -39.59 8.24
C CYS A 491 14.21 -39.50 6.81
N VAL A 492 13.97 -38.38 6.11
CA VAL A 492 14.56 -38.13 4.79
C VAL A 492 16.09 -38.02 4.88
N GLU A 493 16.60 -37.23 5.83
CA GLU A 493 18.04 -37.10 6.08
C GLU A 493 18.71 -38.44 6.44
N ALA A 494 18.01 -39.30 7.18
CA ALA A 494 18.48 -40.62 7.55
C ALA A 494 18.23 -41.72 6.50
N GLY A 495 17.61 -41.39 5.35
CA GLY A 495 17.38 -42.33 4.25
C GLY A 495 16.33 -43.41 4.51
N TYR A 496 15.31 -43.14 5.34
CA TYR A 496 14.25 -44.10 5.66
C TYR A 496 13.35 -44.35 4.44
N LYS A 497 12.87 -45.59 4.28
CA LYS A 497 11.81 -45.94 3.32
C LYS A 497 10.43 -45.48 3.82
N PRO A 498 9.44 -45.27 2.93
CA PRO A 498 8.09 -44.84 3.34
C PRO A 498 7.45 -45.74 4.41
N GLU A 499 7.62 -47.06 4.31
CA GLU A 499 7.03 -48.01 5.26
C GLU A 499 7.69 -47.91 6.64
N GLU A 500 9.00 -47.62 6.68
CA GLU A 500 9.77 -47.42 7.91
C GLU A 500 9.36 -46.11 8.59
N PHE A 501 9.17 -45.04 7.80
CA PHE A 501 8.62 -43.77 8.28
C PHE A 501 7.24 -43.96 8.91
N ILE A 502 6.31 -44.67 8.24
CA ILE A 502 4.97 -44.92 8.79
C ILE A 502 5.01 -45.79 10.05
N SER A 503 5.87 -46.82 10.10
CA SER A 503 6.05 -47.65 11.28
C SER A 503 6.51 -46.83 12.49
N ARG A 504 7.45 -45.90 12.29
CA ARG A 504 7.90 -44.95 13.32
C ARG A 504 6.78 -43.97 13.71
N LEU A 505 6.12 -43.37 12.71
CA LEU A 505 5.05 -42.40 12.92
C LEU A 505 3.91 -43.00 13.75
N ARG A 506 3.48 -44.24 13.46
CA ARG A 506 2.42 -44.94 14.21
C ARG A 506 2.76 -45.17 15.69
N ARG A 507 4.05 -45.26 16.04
CA ARG A 507 4.50 -45.43 17.44
C ARG A 507 4.49 -44.11 18.21
N GLU A 508 4.80 -43.00 17.54
CA GLU A 508 4.97 -41.70 18.18
C GLU A 508 3.73 -40.80 18.09
N VAL A 509 2.89 -41.00 17.06
CA VAL A 509 1.73 -40.17 16.76
C VAL A 509 0.54 -41.06 16.41
N THR A 510 -0.50 -41.01 17.24
CA THR A 510 -1.79 -41.65 16.96
C THR A 510 -2.62 -40.72 16.08
N LEU A 511 -3.11 -41.13 14.91
CA LEU A 511 -3.98 -40.38 14.00
C LEU A 511 -5.22 -41.21 13.65
N GLU A 512 -6.38 -40.56 13.54
CA GLU A 512 -7.63 -41.18 13.12
C GLU A 512 -8.31 -40.28 12.07
N PRO A 513 -8.90 -40.82 10.99
CA PRO A 513 -8.95 -42.24 10.60
C PRO A 513 -7.60 -42.75 10.06
N ASP A 514 -7.46 -44.09 9.93
CA ASP A 514 -6.21 -44.74 9.48
C ASP A 514 -5.72 -44.27 8.10
N GLY A 515 -6.64 -43.84 7.22
CA GLY A 515 -6.29 -43.26 5.92
C GLY A 515 -5.42 -41.99 6.02
N ALA A 516 -5.35 -41.34 7.19
CA ALA A 516 -4.40 -40.24 7.43
C ALA A 516 -2.95 -40.70 7.31
N TYR A 517 -2.62 -41.93 7.74
CA TYR A 517 -1.28 -42.49 7.58
C TYR A 517 -0.94 -42.74 6.11
N SER A 518 -1.90 -43.21 5.31
CA SER A 518 -1.69 -43.42 3.86
C SER A 518 -1.38 -42.10 3.13
N LEU A 519 -2.07 -41.02 3.48
CA LEU A 519 -1.78 -39.70 2.94
C LEU A 519 -0.40 -39.18 3.36
N LEU A 520 0.02 -39.42 4.61
CA LEU A 520 1.37 -39.06 5.07
C LEU A 520 2.46 -39.90 4.42
N GLU A 521 2.18 -41.17 4.10
CA GLU A 521 3.08 -42.04 3.36
C GLU A 521 3.32 -41.48 1.94
N GLN A 522 2.24 -41.07 1.26
CA GLN A 522 2.33 -40.44 -0.06
C GLN A 522 3.10 -39.11 -0.01
N LEU A 523 2.84 -38.28 1.01
CA LEU A 523 3.56 -37.03 1.22
C LEU A 523 5.06 -37.29 1.44
N TYR A 524 5.40 -38.23 2.32
CA TYR A 524 6.78 -38.61 2.60
C TYR A 524 7.48 -39.17 1.36
N ALA A 525 6.86 -40.09 0.63
CA ALA A 525 7.40 -40.66 -0.60
C ALA A 525 7.69 -39.58 -1.65
N LYS A 526 6.83 -38.55 -1.74
CA LYS A 526 7.05 -37.42 -2.65
C LYS A 526 8.23 -36.55 -2.22
N ILE A 527 8.39 -36.28 -0.92
CA ILE A 527 9.55 -35.52 -0.41
C ILE A 527 10.85 -36.32 -0.60
N LEU A 528 10.80 -37.65 -0.37
CA LEU A 528 11.93 -38.55 -0.62
C LEU A 528 12.31 -38.62 -2.10
N ASP A 529 11.33 -38.62 -3.02
CA ASP A 529 11.59 -38.51 -4.46
C ASP A 529 12.29 -37.20 -4.81
N LEU A 530 11.88 -36.08 -4.20
CA LEU A 530 12.56 -34.80 -4.37
C LEU A 530 14.01 -34.84 -3.86
N GLU A 531 14.26 -35.49 -2.71
CA GLU A 531 15.61 -35.71 -2.18
C GLU A 531 16.46 -36.53 -3.15
N SER A 532 15.93 -37.66 -3.63
CA SER A 532 16.65 -38.54 -4.57
C SER A 532 17.04 -37.87 -5.89
N LYS A 533 16.30 -36.83 -6.30
CA LYS A 533 16.55 -36.02 -7.49
C LYS A 533 17.43 -34.80 -7.20
N GLY A 534 17.91 -34.63 -5.97
CA GLY A 534 18.66 -33.46 -5.53
C GLY A 534 17.84 -32.17 -5.61
N ARG A 535 16.53 -32.24 -5.33
CA ARG A 535 15.55 -31.12 -5.42
C ARG A 535 14.86 -30.82 -4.09
N ASN A 536 15.23 -31.50 -3.00
CA ASN A 536 14.71 -31.24 -1.66
C ASN A 536 15.59 -30.24 -0.90
N GLY A 537 14.96 -29.43 -0.03
CA GLY A 537 15.69 -28.47 0.79
C GLY A 537 14.80 -27.64 1.73
N ILE A 538 13.57 -27.31 1.31
CA ILE A 538 12.68 -26.41 2.09
C ILE A 538 11.25 -26.93 2.27
N TRP A 539 10.90 -28.08 1.70
CA TRP A 539 9.51 -28.49 1.51
C TRP A 539 8.75 -28.75 2.81
N ALA A 540 9.36 -29.45 3.77
CA ALA A 540 8.76 -29.70 5.09
C ALA A 540 8.58 -28.40 5.90
N ARG A 541 9.54 -27.47 5.82
CA ARG A 541 9.46 -26.13 6.45
C ARG A 541 8.37 -25.27 5.82
N LEU A 542 8.25 -25.31 4.49
CA LEU A 542 7.21 -24.60 3.75
C LEU A 542 5.81 -25.14 4.10
N LEU A 543 5.67 -26.46 4.25
CA LEU A 543 4.44 -27.08 4.76
C LEU A 543 4.10 -26.55 6.16
N LYS A 544 5.04 -26.63 7.11
CA LYS A 544 4.84 -26.14 8.48
C LYS A 544 4.39 -24.67 8.49
N ASN A 545 5.09 -23.80 7.76
CA ASN A 545 4.75 -22.38 7.68
C ASN A 545 3.39 -22.11 7.01
N SER A 546 3.04 -22.83 5.95
CA SER A 546 1.77 -22.62 5.22
C SER A 546 0.53 -22.92 6.06
N PHE A 547 0.65 -23.79 7.06
CA PHE A 547 -0.42 -24.09 8.02
C PHE A 547 -0.35 -23.25 9.30
N ALA A 548 0.71 -22.45 9.51
CA ALA A 548 0.84 -21.62 10.70
C ALA A 548 -0.38 -20.71 10.95
N PRO A 549 -0.99 -20.06 9.94
CA PRO A 549 -2.20 -19.25 10.14
C PRO A 549 -3.39 -20.04 10.69
N VAL A 550 -3.46 -21.34 10.40
CA VAL A 550 -4.54 -22.23 10.82
C VAL A 550 -4.37 -22.69 12.27
N LEU A 551 -3.13 -22.79 12.73
CA LEU A 551 -2.80 -23.23 14.07
C LEU A 551 -2.88 -22.10 15.11
N GLN A 552 -3.00 -20.84 14.67
CA GLN A 552 -3.13 -19.72 15.58
C GLN A 552 -4.52 -19.66 16.20
N GLU A 553 -4.56 -19.43 17.52
CA GLU A 553 -5.77 -18.95 18.17
C GLU A 553 -6.14 -17.57 17.65
N ALA A 554 -7.45 -17.29 17.64
CA ALA A 554 -7.98 -15.98 17.26
C ALA A 554 -7.36 -14.84 18.08
N PHE A 555 -7.31 -13.66 17.48
CA PHE A 555 -6.64 -12.46 17.95
C PHE A 555 -7.65 -11.43 18.49
N ASP A 556 -7.21 -10.67 19.48
CA ASP A 556 -7.98 -9.54 20.02
C ASP A 556 -7.93 -8.37 19.04
N LEU A 557 -6.75 -8.16 18.43
CA LEU A 557 -6.47 -7.09 17.48
C LEU A 557 -5.81 -7.65 16.22
N VAL A 558 -6.21 -7.12 15.06
CA VAL A 558 -5.53 -7.33 13.77
C VAL A 558 -5.14 -5.96 13.22
N ALA A 559 -3.86 -5.75 12.94
CA ALA A 559 -3.33 -4.45 12.50
C ALA A 559 -2.38 -4.64 11.32
N GLY A 560 -2.47 -3.82 10.28
CA GLY A 560 -1.58 -3.99 9.13
C GLY A 560 -1.86 -3.07 7.94
N ASN A 561 -1.07 -3.24 6.89
CA ASN A 561 -1.25 -2.59 5.59
C ASN A 561 -1.45 -3.66 4.52
N PRO A 562 -2.70 -4.06 4.20
CA PRO A 562 -2.96 -5.06 3.18
C PRO A 562 -2.44 -4.65 1.79
N PRO A 563 -2.16 -5.60 0.88
CA PRO A 563 -1.72 -5.30 -0.48
C PRO A 563 -2.81 -4.60 -1.32
N TRP A 564 -2.45 -3.53 -2.04
CA TRP A 564 -3.37 -2.73 -2.88
C TRP A 564 -3.20 -3.09 -4.35
N VAL A 565 -3.72 -4.26 -4.72
CA VAL A 565 -3.59 -4.81 -6.07
C VAL A 565 -4.96 -4.95 -6.71
N ASN A 566 -5.09 -4.47 -7.96
CA ASN A 566 -6.33 -4.65 -8.71
C ASN A 566 -6.52 -6.13 -9.04
N TRP A 567 -7.76 -6.61 -8.92
CA TRP A 567 -8.15 -8.00 -9.22
C TRP A 567 -7.68 -8.48 -10.59
N GLU A 568 -7.69 -7.62 -11.60
CA GLU A 568 -7.25 -7.99 -12.96
C GLU A 568 -5.75 -8.31 -13.06
N SER A 569 -4.93 -7.73 -12.17
CA SER A 569 -3.47 -7.82 -12.19
C SER A 569 -2.91 -8.97 -11.34
N LEU A 570 -3.75 -9.64 -10.55
CA LEU A 570 -3.36 -10.82 -9.77
C LEU A 570 -3.02 -12.01 -10.67
N ALA A 571 -2.11 -12.88 -10.20
CA ALA A 571 -1.76 -14.12 -10.89
C ALA A 571 -3.01 -14.95 -11.23
N LYS A 572 -3.05 -15.53 -12.44
CA LYS A 572 -4.21 -16.27 -12.94
C LYS A 572 -4.64 -17.38 -11.97
N ASP A 573 -3.70 -18.20 -11.52
CA ASP A 573 -3.98 -19.32 -10.62
C ASP A 573 -4.54 -18.83 -9.29
N TRP A 574 -3.94 -17.80 -8.70
CA TRP A 574 -4.44 -17.21 -7.44
C TRP A 574 -5.84 -16.61 -7.59
N ARG A 575 -6.15 -15.96 -8.73
CA ARG A 575 -7.51 -15.46 -9.03
C ARG A 575 -8.52 -16.58 -9.15
N GLU A 576 -8.16 -17.67 -9.81
CA GLU A 576 -9.05 -18.83 -9.96
C GLU A 576 -9.31 -19.49 -8.60
N LEU A 577 -8.27 -19.68 -7.78
CA LEU A 577 -8.36 -20.26 -6.43
C LEU A 577 -9.19 -19.39 -5.47
N SER A 578 -9.02 -18.06 -5.50
CA SER A 578 -9.70 -17.14 -4.59
C SER A 578 -11.10 -16.74 -5.02
N LYS A 579 -11.50 -16.99 -6.28
CA LYS A 579 -12.76 -16.53 -6.87
C LYS A 579 -13.99 -16.81 -6.00
N ASP A 580 -14.08 -18.01 -5.44
CA ASP A 580 -15.22 -18.40 -4.61
C ASP A 580 -15.26 -17.63 -3.28
N LEU A 581 -14.11 -17.22 -2.72
CA LEU A 581 -14.10 -16.34 -1.55
C LEU A 581 -14.70 -14.97 -1.85
N TRP A 582 -14.40 -14.37 -3.00
CA TRP A 582 -15.01 -13.09 -3.39
C TRP A 582 -16.53 -13.17 -3.52
N VAL A 583 -17.02 -14.29 -4.07
CA VAL A 583 -18.44 -14.56 -4.20
C VAL A 583 -19.07 -14.78 -2.83
N ASN A 584 -18.49 -15.66 -2.02
CA ASN A 584 -19.01 -16.04 -0.70
C ASN A 584 -19.06 -14.85 0.26
N TYR A 585 -18.07 -13.95 0.22
CA TYR A 585 -18.09 -12.71 0.99
C TYR A 585 -18.99 -11.61 0.40
N GLY A 586 -19.59 -11.82 -0.77
CA GLY A 586 -20.48 -10.84 -1.43
C GLY A 586 -19.74 -9.62 -1.99
N LEU A 587 -18.46 -9.75 -2.35
CA LEU A 587 -17.63 -8.65 -2.83
C LEU A 587 -17.88 -8.32 -4.32
N PHE A 588 -18.37 -9.30 -5.10
CA PHE A 588 -18.85 -9.07 -6.46
C PHE A 588 -20.31 -8.64 -6.47
N SER A 589 -20.53 -7.34 -6.72
CA SER A 589 -21.85 -6.69 -6.68
C SER A 589 -22.54 -6.57 -8.04
N LEU A 590 -21.81 -6.67 -9.16
CA LEU A 590 -22.34 -6.45 -10.51
C LEU A 590 -22.61 -7.76 -11.25
N ARG A 591 -23.71 -7.82 -12.02
CA ARG A 591 -24.08 -8.98 -12.86
C ARG A 591 -24.34 -8.55 -14.32
N GLY A 592 -24.18 -9.48 -15.26
CA GLY A 592 -24.58 -9.27 -16.66
C GLY A 592 -23.82 -8.17 -17.42
N HIS A 593 -24.56 -7.28 -18.09
CA HIS A 593 -24.00 -6.23 -18.97
C HIS A 593 -23.14 -5.20 -18.22
N GLU A 594 -23.45 -4.92 -16.94
CA GLU A 594 -22.66 -4.01 -16.09
C GLU A 594 -21.28 -4.58 -15.73
N ALA A 595 -21.15 -5.90 -15.62
CA ALA A 595 -19.85 -6.57 -15.44
C ALA A 595 -19.02 -6.53 -16.74
N ARG A 596 -19.66 -6.70 -17.92
CA ARG A 596 -19.00 -6.64 -19.24
C ARG A 596 -18.45 -5.24 -19.59
N LEU A 597 -19.04 -4.18 -19.04
CA LEU A 597 -18.55 -2.81 -19.20
C LEU A 597 -17.30 -2.49 -18.36
N GLY A 598 -16.77 -3.45 -17.60
CA GLY A 598 -15.64 -3.23 -16.68
C GLY A 598 -16.07 -2.49 -15.42
N GLY A 599 -17.28 -2.78 -14.92
CA GLY A 599 -17.86 -2.12 -13.77
C GLY A 599 -16.99 -2.27 -12.52
N GLY A 600 -16.19 -1.25 -12.25
CA GLY A 600 -15.39 -1.07 -11.04
C GLY A 600 -14.27 -2.09 -10.85
N LYS A 601 -13.02 -1.67 -11.07
CA LYS A 601 -11.84 -2.47 -10.70
C LYS A 601 -11.89 -2.79 -9.20
N LYS A 602 -11.92 -4.08 -8.86
CA LYS A 602 -11.93 -4.57 -7.48
C LYS A 602 -10.52 -4.59 -6.94
N ASP A 603 -10.34 -4.25 -5.67
CA ASP A 603 -9.04 -4.17 -5.00
C ASP A 603 -8.88 -5.33 -4.01
N LEU A 604 -7.72 -5.99 -4.01
CA LEU A 604 -7.40 -7.13 -3.13
C LEU A 604 -7.58 -6.76 -1.64
N ALA A 605 -7.34 -5.51 -1.25
CA ALA A 605 -7.56 -5.04 0.12
C ALA A 605 -8.99 -5.32 0.62
N MET A 606 -9.98 -5.40 -0.28
CA MET A 606 -11.37 -5.77 0.06
C MET A 606 -11.44 -7.20 0.59
N LEU A 607 -10.97 -8.17 -0.21
CA LEU A 607 -10.97 -9.58 0.18
C LEU A 607 -10.07 -9.80 1.39
N PHE A 608 -8.90 -9.17 1.40
CA PHE A 608 -7.96 -9.28 2.49
C PHE A 608 -8.56 -8.83 3.83
N THR A 609 -9.26 -7.69 3.84
CA THR A 609 -9.98 -7.19 5.03
C THR A 609 -11.02 -8.19 5.54
N TYR A 610 -11.85 -8.73 4.63
CA TYR A 610 -12.93 -9.64 5.00
C TYR A 610 -12.40 -11.00 5.46
N ALA A 611 -11.44 -11.57 4.75
CA ALA A 611 -10.80 -12.83 5.13
C ALA A 611 -10.11 -12.72 6.50
N CYS A 612 -9.40 -11.62 6.76
CA CYS A 612 -8.74 -11.43 8.05
C CYS A 612 -9.73 -11.22 9.19
N ALA A 613 -10.81 -10.46 8.96
CA ALA A 613 -11.86 -10.26 9.95
C ALA A 613 -12.62 -11.56 10.26
N ASP A 614 -12.87 -12.40 9.24
CA ASP A 614 -13.54 -13.69 9.44
C ASP A 614 -12.65 -14.67 10.18
N TYR A 615 -11.42 -14.85 9.71
CA TYR A 615 -10.59 -15.98 10.12
C TYR A 615 -9.77 -15.72 11.39
N TYR A 616 -9.25 -14.50 11.57
CA TYR A 616 -8.31 -14.22 12.65
C TYR A 616 -8.91 -13.51 13.85
N LEU A 617 -9.98 -12.71 13.70
CA LEU A 617 -10.54 -11.96 14.83
C LEU A 617 -11.42 -12.83 15.73
N LYS A 618 -11.22 -12.67 17.04
CA LYS A 618 -12.18 -13.09 18.07
C LYS A 618 -13.53 -12.36 17.89
N PRO A 619 -14.65 -12.92 18.40
CA PRO A 619 -15.87 -12.14 18.58
C PRO A 619 -15.59 -10.85 19.36
N LYS A 620 -16.09 -9.71 18.88
CA LYS A 620 -15.80 -8.35 19.41
C LYS A 620 -14.34 -7.88 19.30
N GLY A 621 -13.45 -8.68 18.69
CA GLY A 621 -12.11 -8.24 18.32
C GLY A 621 -12.15 -7.11 17.30
N ARG A 622 -11.06 -6.34 17.23
CA ARG A 622 -10.96 -5.15 16.37
C ARG A 622 -9.89 -5.30 15.30
N LEU A 623 -10.18 -4.82 14.11
CA LEU A 623 -9.24 -4.77 13.00
C LEU A 623 -8.99 -3.33 12.60
N GLY A 624 -7.71 -3.00 12.38
CA GLY A 624 -7.27 -1.70 11.91
C GLY A 624 -6.41 -1.89 10.68
N PHE A 625 -6.83 -1.39 9.53
CA PHE A 625 -6.05 -1.50 8.29
C PHE A 625 -5.83 -0.15 7.61
N VAL A 626 -4.66 -0.01 6.98
CA VAL A 626 -4.37 1.05 6.02
C VAL A 626 -4.88 0.61 4.65
N ILE A 627 -5.94 1.25 4.14
CA ILE A 627 -6.64 0.84 2.90
C ILE A 627 -6.80 2.01 1.94
N THR A 628 -7.30 1.72 0.73
CA THR A 628 -7.70 2.78 -0.21
C THR A 628 -9.06 3.41 0.13
N GLN A 629 -9.09 4.74 0.27
CA GLN A 629 -10.28 5.56 0.54
C GLN A 629 -11.39 5.35 -0.50
N THR A 630 -11.00 4.99 -1.73
CA THR A 630 -11.91 4.75 -2.85
C THR A 630 -12.95 3.66 -2.57
N LEU A 631 -12.68 2.74 -1.63
CA LEU A 631 -13.64 1.71 -1.19
C LEU A 631 -14.91 2.32 -0.57
N PHE A 632 -14.82 3.51 0.03
CA PHE A 632 -15.95 4.18 0.66
C PHE A 632 -16.75 5.06 -0.32
N LYS A 633 -16.14 5.50 -1.43
CA LYS A 633 -16.70 6.53 -2.32
C LYS A 633 -17.08 6.04 -3.71
N THR A 634 -16.55 4.91 -4.17
CA THR A 634 -16.75 4.45 -5.55
C THR A 634 -17.95 3.52 -5.68
N LYS A 635 -18.93 3.92 -6.51
CA LYS A 635 -20.07 3.06 -6.91
C LYS A 635 -19.60 1.89 -7.78
N GLY A 636 -20.22 0.72 -7.62
CA GLY A 636 -19.87 -0.52 -8.32
C GLY A 636 -18.66 -1.22 -7.70
N ALA A 637 -17.50 -0.57 -7.72
CA ALA A 637 -16.24 -1.14 -7.22
C ALA A 637 -16.33 -1.47 -5.71
N GLY A 638 -16.74 -0.50 -4.88
CA GLY A 638 -16.74 -0.64 -3.43
C GLY A 638 -18.05 -1.17 -2.82
N ASP A 639 -19.10 -1.39 -3.61
CA ASP A 639 -20.45 -1.69 -3.09
C ASP A 639 -20.47 -2.95 -2.20
N GLY A 640 -19.82 -4.03 -2.66
CA GLY A 640 -19.70 -5.27 -1.89
C GLY A 640 -18.91 -5.10 -0.58
N PHE A 641 -17.89 -4.22 -0.58
CA PHE A 641 -17.10 -3.92 0.61
C PHE A 641 -17.88 -3.10 1.65
N ARG A 642 -18.74 -2.18 1.19
CA ARG A 642 -19.61 -1.36 2.07
C ARG A 642 -20.80 -2.12 2.65
N ARG A 643 -20.96 -3.41 2.37
CA ARG A 643 -21.91 -4.28 3.09
C ARG A 643 -21.55 -4.40 4.57
N PHE A 644 -20.25 -4.38 4.88
CA PHE A 644 -19.69 -4.63 6.22
C PHE A 644 -20.31 -5.86 6.87
N HIS A 645 -20.40 -6.95 6.11
CA HIS A 645 -21.01 -8.20 6.54
C HIS A 645 -20.30 -9.38 5.88
N LEU A 646 -19.83 -10.34 6.67
CA LEU A 646 -19.05 -11.48 6.18
C LEU A 646 -19.96 -12.45 5.41
N GLY A 647 -20.11 -12.25 4.10
CA GLY A 647 -21.05 -13.04 3.28
C GLY A 647 -22.50 -12.76 3.63
N GLU A 648 -23.42 -13.67 3.30
CA GLU A 648 -24.85 -13.53 3.62
C GLU A 648 -25.18 -14.00 5.05
N GLU A 649 -24.52 -15.04 5.55
CA GLU A 649 -24.83 -15.67 6.85
C GLU A 649 -23.77 -15.41 7.95
N GLY A 650 -22.64 -14.78 7.63
CA GLY A 650 -21.56 -14.55 8.60
C GLY A 650 -21.79 -13.36 9.52
N ASN A 651 -20.78 -13.02 10.32
CA ASN A 651 -20.90 -11.94 11.30
C ASN A 651 -20.93 -10.55 10.63
N PRO A 652 -21.72 -9.61 11.16
CA PRO A 652 -21.62 -8.22 10.76
C PRO A 652 -20.30 -7.60 11.26
N LEU A 653 -19.84 -6.58 10.54
CA LEU A 653 -18.67 -5.78 10.87
C LEU A 653 -19.11 -4.34 11.15
N ARG A 654 -18.70 -3.81 12.30
CA ARG A 654 -19.01 -2.44 12.70
C ARG A 654 -17.84 -1.56 12.35
N VAL A 655 -18.04 -0.59 11.46
CA VAL A 655 -17.07 0.49 11.29
C VAL A 655 -17.12 1.39 12.52
N MET A 656 -15.98 1.46 13.23
CA MET A 656 -15.82 2.28 14.42
C MET A 656 -15.33 3.68 14.06
N HIS A 657 -14.42 3.77 13.09
CA HIS A 657 -13.79 5.03 12.70
C HIS A 657 -13.09 4.92 11.34
N VAL A 658 -13.02 6.03 10.60
CA VAL A 658 -12.15 6.17 9.42
C VAL A 658 -11.32 7.46 9.49
N ASP A 659 -10.00 7.35 9.30
CA ASP A 659 -9.15 8.50 8.96
C ASP A 659 -9.01 8.59 7.44
N ASP A 660 -9.38 9.72 6.84
CA ASP A 660 -9.15 10.03 5.43
C ASP A 660 -7.87 10.83 5.29
N MET A 661 -6.87 10.20 4.68
CA MET A 661 -5.54 10.75 4.45
C MET A 661 -5.25 10.87 2.94
N ALA A 662 -6.29 10.94 2.11
CA ALA A 662 -6.15 10.92 0.65
C ALA A 662 -5.29 12.08 0.12
N GLU A 663 -5.35 13.25 0.76
CA GLU A 663 -4.53 14.42 0.41
C GLU A 663 -3.06 14.29 0.85
N LEU A 664 -2.80 13.49 1.90
CA LEU A 664 -1.45 13.37 2.45
C LEU A 664 -0.51 12.65 1.48
N GLN A 665 -1.02 11.65 0.75
CA GLN A 665 -0.24 10.74 -0.10
C GLN A 665 1.02 10.24 0.63
N PRO A 666 0.84 9.54 1.75
CA PRO A 666 1.92 9.27 2.70
C PRO A 666 2.92 8.22 2.19
N PHE A 667 2.57 7.47 1.15
CA PHE A 667 3.46 6.50 0.52
C PHE A 667 4.24 7.13 -0.63
N GLU A 668 5.56 6.92 -0.65
CA GLU A 668 6.41 7.49 -1.67
C GLU A 668 6.10 6.92 -3.07
N GLY A 669 6.02 7.77 -4.10
CA GLY A 669 5.70 7.35 -5.47
C GLY A 669 4.25 6.91 -5.73
N ALA A 670 3.47 6.58 -4.69
CA ALA A 670 2.07 6.20 -4.84
C ALA A 670 1.17 7.43 -5.10
N THR A 671 0.18 7.28 -5.97
CA THR A 671 -0.91 8.26 -6.16
C THR A 671 -2.22 7.83 -5.49
N ASN A 672 -2.17 6.72 -4.76
CA ASN A 672 -3.33 6.09 -4.14
C ASN A 672 -3.86 6.95 -2.98
N GLN A 673 -5.18 6.92 -2.82
CA GLN A 673 -5.89 7.69 -1.79
C GLN A 673 -5.92 6.88 -0.49
N THR A 674 -5.04 7.19 0.46
CA THR A 674 -4.91 6.44 1.72
C THR A 674 -6.02 6.74 2.72
N ALA A 675 -6.50 5.71 3.41
CA ALA A 675 -7.35 5.82 4.59
C ALA A 675 -6.93 4.79 5.66
N ILE A 676 -7.23 5.06 6.93
CA ILE A 676 -7.16 4.06 8.00
C ILE A 676 -8.60 3.69 8.37
N LEU A 677 -8.91 2.40 8.36
CA LEU A 677 -10.21 1.85 8.73
C LEU A 677 -10.10 1.07 10.04
N ILE A 678 -10.99 1.36 11.00
CA ILE A 678 -11.16 0.57 12.23
C ILE A 678 -12.51 -0.15 12.21
N LEU A 679 -12.48 -1.48 12.33
CA LEU A 679 -13.63 -2.37 12.38
C LEU A 679 -13.71 -3.12 13.71
N GLN A 680 -14.91 -3.53 14.10
CA GLN A 680 -15.16 -4.50 15.17
C GLN A 680 -16.04 -5.64 14.66
N LYS A 681 -15.70 -6.89 14.98
CA LYS A 681 -16.46 -8.07 14.55
C LYS A 681 -17.68 -8.34 15.45
N GLY A 682 -18.80 -8.73 14.84
CA GLY A 682 -20.00 -9.23 15.53
C GLY A 682 -21.05 -8.16 15.82
N GLU A 683 -20.84 -6.91 15.36
CA GLU A 683 -21.84 -5.84 15.45
C GLU A 683 -22.06 -5.21 14.09
N ALA A 684 -23.28 -4.75 13.80
CA ALA A 684 -23.57 -3.99 12.59
C ALA A 684 -23.01 -2.57 12.67
N THR A 685 -22.58 -2.05 11.52
CA THR A 685 -22.17 -0.64 11.38
C THR A 685 -23.35 0.26 11.74
N ARG A 686 -23.09 1.25 12.60
CA ARG A 686 -24.06 2.28 12.99
C ARG A 686 -23.67 3.60 12.39
N TYR A 687 -24.58 4.21 11.66
CA TYR A 687 -24.40 5.53 11.06
C TYR A 687 -24.98 6.63 11.96
N PRO A 688 -24.38 7.84 11.99
CA PRO A 688 -23.16 8.22 11.29
C PRO A 688 -21.89 7.59 11.88
N VAL A 689 -20.95 7.23 11.01
CA VAL A 689 -19.62 6.74 11.38
C VAL A 689 -18.68 7.93 11.63
N PRO A 690 -17.89 7.95 12.72
CA PRO A 690 -16.83 8.93 12.92
C PRO A 690 -15.81 8.96 11.76
N TYR A 691 -15.54 10.14 11.21
CA TYR A 691 -14.65 10.32 10.06
C TYR A 691 -13.70 11.48 10.30
N THR A 692 -12.38 11.27 10.22
CA THR A 692 -11.40 12.36 10.40
C THR A 692 -10.71 12.67 9.09
N LEU A 693 -10.92 13.89 8.58
CA LEU A 693 -10.24 14.37 7.38
C LEU A 693 -8.88 14.96 7.75
N TRP A 694 -7.81 14.45 7.16
CA TRP A 694 -6.45 14.94 7.32
C TRP A 694 -6.03 15.77 6.12
N ARG A 695 -5.51 16.97 6.38
CA ARG A 695 -5.00 17.90 5.37
C ARG A 695 -3.64 18.45 5.73
N LYS A 696 -2.85 18.79 4.72
CA LYS A 696 -1.54 19.42 4.96
C LYS A 696 -1.72 20.88 5.35
N LYS A 697 -0.97 21.36 6.35
CA LYS A 697 -0.86 22.80 6.66
C LYS A 697 0.17 23.48 5.76
N VAL A 698 1.16 22.72 5.30
CA VAL A 698 2.31 23.21 4.52
C VAL A 698 2.40 22.42 3.22
N SER A 699 2.84 23.09 2.15
CA SER A 699 3.12 22.42 0.88
C SER A 699 4.32 21.48 1.02
N GLY A 700 4.20 20.24 0.53
CA GLY A 700 5.28 19.27 0.59
C GLY A 700 4.77 17.86 0.86
N ARG A 701 5.69 16.91 1.00
CA ARG A 701 5.40 15.55 1.49
C ARG A 701 5.80 15.48 2.96
N ILE A 702 5.03 14.73 3.74
CA ILE A 702 5.43 14.35 5.09
C ILE A 702 6.43 13.20 4.91
N PRO A 703 7.66 13.31 5.43
CA PRO A 703 8.65 12.23 5.39
C PRO A 703 8.10 10.91 5.98
N ILE A 704 8.59 9.77 5.50
CA ILE A 704 8.15 8.45 5.99
C ILE A 704 8.63 8.23 7.43
N GLU A 705 9.80 8.78 7.72
CA GLU A 705 10.56 8.79 8.96
C GLU A 705 10.07 9.82 10.00
N SER A 706 9.07 10.65 9.66
CA SER A 706 8.52 11.58 10.63
C SER A 706 7.86 10.86 11.80
N SER A 707 8.00 11.43 12.99
CA SER A 707 7.22 11.00 14.16
C SER A 707 5.73 11.30 13.97
N LEU A 708 4.86 10.60 14.71
CA LEU A 708 3.43 10.90 14.72
C LEU A 708 3.17 12.36 15.16
N GLN A 709 3.98 12.89 16.07
CA GLN A 709 3.86 14.27 16.52
C GLN A 709 4.17 15.27 15.39
N GLU A 710 5.29 15.10 14.68
CA GLU A 710 5.64 15.93 13.52
C GLU A 710 4.58 15.88 12.42
N ALA A 711 4.12 14.67 12.07
CA ALA A 711 3.07 14.49 11.07
C ALA A 711 1.76 15.18 11.52
N THR A 712 1.45 15.13 12.81
CA THR A 712 0.29 15.78 13.42
C THR A 712 0.42 17.31 13.42
N ASP A 713 1.61 17.85 13.66
CA ASP A 713 1.86 19.28 13.67
C ASP A 713 1.83 19.88 12.27
N GLN A 714 2.28 19.13 11.27
CA GLN A 714 2.21 19.48 9.85
C GLN A 714 0.81 19.33 9.24
N THR A 715 -0.16 18.79 9.98
CA THR A 715 -1.51 18.50 9.46
C THR A 715 -2.65 19.13 10.26
N ARG A 716 -3.70 19.53 9.54
CA ARG A 716 -5.00 19.90 10.10
C ARG A 716 -5.93 18.70 10.06
N ARG A 717 -6.61 18.44 11.17
CA ARG A 717 -7.60 17.36 11.30
C ARG A 717 -8.98 17.98 11.50
N SER A 718 -9.93 17.59 10.65
CA SER A 718 -11.34 17.99 10.76
C SER A 718 -12.19 16.79 11.15
N HIS A 719 -13.01 16.94 12.20
CA HIS A 719 -13.93 15.89 12.67
C HIS A 719 -15.24 15.95 11.88
N PHE A 720 -15.39 15.00 10.97
CA PHE A 720 -16.55 14.80 10.12
C PHE A 720 -17.31 13.54 10.55
N GLN A 721 -18.43 13.30 9.89
CA GLN A 721 -19.20 12.08 9.97
C GLN A 721 -19.36 11.49 8.58
N ALA A 722 -19.55 10.17 8.48
CA ALA A 722 -19.85 9.47 7.24
C ALA A 722 -21.22 8.81 7.34
N VAL A 723 -22.03 8.94 6.29
CA VAL A 723 -23.31 8.22 6.11
C VAL A 723 -23.40 7.70 4.68
N PRO A 724 -24.11 6.59 4.41
CA PRO A 724 -24.46 6.23 3.03
C PRO A 724 -25.21 7.40 2.40
N VAL A 725 -24.90 7.72 1.14
CA VAL A 725 -25.53 8.85 0.45
C VAL A 725 -27.02 8.61 0.28
N ASP A 726 -27.47 7.38 0.03
CA ASP A 726 -28.88 7.03 -0.09
C ASP A 726 -29.31 5.94 0.92
N ASN A 727 -30.59 5.53 0.88
CA ASN A 727 -31.14 4.54 1.81
C ASN A 727 -30.50 3.15 1.71
N LYS A 728 -29.71 2.86 0.68
CA LYS A 728 -28.95 1.62 0.56
C LYS A 728 -27.66 1.76 1.35
N PRO A 729 -27.40 0.89 2.36
CA PRO A 729 -26.16 0.94 3.15
C PRO A 729 -24.88 0.78 2.30
N THR A 730 -24.99 0.14 1.13
CA THR A 730 -23.89 -0.08 0.19
C THR A 730 -23.63 1.11 -0.74
N SER A 731 -24.43 2.18 -0.67
CA SER A 731 -24.19 3.40 -1.46
C SER A 731 -22.89 4.10 -1.05
N PRO A 732 -22.28 4.92 -1.94
CA PRO A 732 -21.12 5.74 -1.57
C PRO A 732 -21.36 6.56 -0.31
N TRP A 733 -20.32 6.78 0.48
CA TRP A 733 -20.47 7.59 1.69
C TRP A 733 -20.45 9.08 1.40
N LEU A 734 -21.45 9.81 1.92
CA LEU A 734 -21.43 11.24 2.13
C LEU A 734 -20.64 11.56 3.40
N THR A 735 -19.66 12.46 3.32
CA THR A 735 -18.85 12.88 4.48
C THR A 735 -18.80 14.38 4.66
N ALA A 736 -19.35 14.90 5.75
CA ALA A 736 -19.32 16.32 6.09
C ALA A 736 -19.45 16.52 7.60
N ARG A 737 -19.53 17.79 8.06
CA ARG A 737 -19.91 18.09 9.44
C ARG A 737 -21.36 17.66 9.72
N PRO A 738 -21.73 17.31 10.97
CA PRO A 738 -23.05 16.76 11.29
C PRO A 738 -24.23 17.60 10.77
N ARG A 739 -24.19 18.93 10.96
CA ARG A 739 -25.25 19.84 10.48
C ARG A 739 -25.31 19.90 8.95
N ALA A 740 -24.18 19.82 8.26
CA ALA A 740 -24.15 19.78 6.80
C ALA A 740 -24.73 18.47 6.25
N ILE A 741 -24.47 17.32 6.90
CA ILE A 741 -25.08 16.03 6.51
C ILE A 741 -26.60 16.12 6.58
N HIS A 742 -27.14 16.62 7.70
CA HIS A 742 -28.59 16.77 7.87
C HIS A 742 -29.22 17.65 6.78
N ALA A 743 -28.55 18.76 6.43
CA ALA A 743 -29.00 19.66 5.38
C ALA A 743 -28.95 18.99 3.99
N LEU A 744 -27.85 18.30 3.66
CA LEU A 744 -27.69 17.63 2.37
C LEU A 744 -28.69 16.49 2.16
N GLN A 745 -29.14 15.82 3.22
CA GLN A 745 -30.18 14.79 3.14
C GLN A 745 -31.51 15.31 2.56
N LYS A 746 -31.80 16.62 2.67
CA LYS A 746 -32.98 17.26 2.04
C LYS A 746 -32.86 17.34 0.52
N ILE A 747 -31.63 17.33 0.00
CA ILE A 747 -31.31 17.51 -1.43
C ILE A 747 -31.07 16.16 -2.10
N ILE A 748 -30.60 15.15 -1.36
CA ILE A 748 -30.26 13.85 -1.93
C ILE A 748 -31.53 13.20 -2.50
N GLY A 749 -31.48 12.89 -3.78
CA GLY A 749 -32.54 12.17 -4.46
C GLY A 749 -32.28 12.07 -5.96
N LEU A 750 -33.23 11.46 -6.67
CA LEU A 750 -33.18 11.41 -8.12
C LEU A 750 -33.54 12.78 -8.70
N SER A 751 -32.76 13.24 -9.67
CA SER A 751 -33.06 14.43 -10.45
C SER A 751 -34.12 14.15 -11.52
N ASP A 752 -34.98 15.14 -11.80
CA ASP A 752 -35.86 15.10 -12.98
C ASP A 752 -35.08 15.25 -14.30
N TYR A 753 -33.81 15.67 -14.21
CA TYR A 753 -32.92 15.87 -15.34
C TYR A 753 -31.97 14.68 -15.55
N ARG A 754 -31.77 14.31 -16.82
CA ARG A 754 -30.85 13.23 -17.20
C ARG A 754 -29.62 13.79 -17.91
N ALA A 755 -28.46 13.49 -17.34
CA ALA A 755 -27.18 13.83 -17.94
C ALA A 755 -26.73 12.80 -18.99
N ALA A 756 -26.02 13.29 -20.01
CA ALA A 756 -25.37 12.52 -21.05
C ALA A 756 -23.86 12.84 -21.09
N ILE A 757 -23.10 12.04 -21.84
CA ILE A 757 -21.65 12.20 -22.06
C ILE A 757 -21.41 12.64 -23.50
N GLY A 758 -20.41 13.49 -23.72
CA GLY A 758 -19.99 13.89 -25.06
C GLY A 758 -19.39 12.77 -25.93
N ALA A 759 -19.05 13.14 -27.17
CA ALA A 759 -18.55 12.22 -28.19
C ALA A 759 -17.20 11.59 -27.81
N CYS A 760 -17.09 10.28 -28.03
CA CYS A 760 -15.88 9.49 -27.81
C CYS A 760 -15.37 8.93 -29.13
N THR A 761 -14.17 9.35 -29.54
CA THR A 761 -13.60 8.97 -30.84
C THR A 761 -12.46 7.96 -30.72
N TRP A 762 -11.84 7.83 -29.54
CA TRP A 762 -10.58 7.12 -29.30
C TRP A 762 -9.40 7.51 -30.22
N MET A 763 -9.57 8.56 -31.03
CA MET A 763 -8.58 9.06 -31.97
C MET A 763 -8.82 10.56 -32.23
N ASN A 764 -8.76 11.35 -31.15
CA ASN A 764 -9.07 12.79 -31.18
C ASN A 764 -8.35 13.53 -32.31
N ALA A 765 -7.10 13.16 -32.60
CA ALA A 765 -6.26 13.83 -33.59
C ALA A 765 -6.74 13.73 -35.04
N VAL A 766 -7.71 12.86 -35.34
CA VAL A 766 -8.34 12.76 -36.68
C VAL A 766 -9.67 13.52 -36.72
N TYR A 767 -10.43 13.53 -35.62
CA TYR A 767 -11.78 14.12 -35.61
C TYR A 767 -11.82 15.56 -35.12
N TRP A 768 -10.76 16.04 -34.46
CA TRP A 768 -10.66 17.41 -33.96
C TRP A 768 -9.86 18.24 -34.95
N ILE A 769 -10.42 19.39 -35.30
CA ILE A 769 -10.05 20.10 -36.51
C ILE A 769 -9.90 21.59 -36.24
N GLN A 770 -8.95 22.21 -36.92
CA GLN A 770 -8.87 23.64 -37.12
C GLN A 770 -9.38 23.99 -38.53
N ILE A 771 -10.32 24.93 -38.63
CA ILE A 771 -10.70 25.52 -39.91
C ILE A 771 -9.70 26.62 -40.25
N LEU A 772 -9.17 26.58 -41.47
CA LEU A 772 -8.21 27.57 -41.99
C LEU A 772 -8.93 28.63 -42.83
N GLU A 773 -9.75 28.20 -43.78
CA GLU A 773 -10.50 29.08 -44.67
C GLU A 773 -11.74 28.41 -45.25
N ARG A 774 -12.63 29.24 -45.81
CA ARG A 774 -13.73 28.80 -46.66
C ARG A 774 -13.41 29.18 -48.11
N ARG A 775 -13.41 28.18 -48.99
CA ARG A 775 -13.16 28.36 -50.43
C ARG A 775 -14.39 28.93 -51.13
N SER A 776 -14.19 29.43 -52.36
CA SER A 776 -15.26 29.96 -53.21
C SER A 776 -16.29 28.91 -53.65
N ASP A 777 -15.92 27.63 -53.65
CA ASP A 777 -16.80 26.48 -53.93
C ASP A 777 -17.53 25.94 -52.68
N ASN A 778 -17.53 26.70 -51.58
CA ASN A 778 -18.13 26.36 -50.27
C ASN A 778 -17.45 25.22 -49.51
N LEU A 779 -16.35 24.64 -50.00
CA LEU A 779 -15.57 23.69 -49.21
C LEU A 779 -14.81 24.41 -48.10
N ILE A 780 -14.64 23.72 -46.97
CA ILE A 780 -13.90 24.20 -45.81
C ILE A 780 -12.52 23.56 -45.81
N VAL A 781 -11.48 24.40 -45.85
CA VAL A 781 -10.10 23.94 -45.71
C VAL A 781 -9.83 23.71 -44.23
N ILE A 782 -9.52 22.46 -43.91
CA ILE A 782 -9.31 21.97 -42.56
C ILE A 782 -7.87 21.49 -42.34
N GLU A 783 -7.47 21.50 -41.08
CA GLU A 783 -6.24 20.86 -40.59
C GLU A 783 -6.55 20.05 -39.33
N ASN A 784 -6.09 18.80 -39.27
CA ASN A 784 -6.30 17.96 -38.10
C ASN A 784 -5.35 18.33 -36.96
N LEU A 785 -5.82 18.24 -35.72
CA LEU A 785 -4.99 18.55 -34.55
C LEU A 785 -4.09 17.35 -34.20
N THR A 786 -2.77 17.47 -34.40
CA THR A 786 -1.83 16.37 -34.11
C THR A 786 -1.28 16.37 -32.69
N ASP A 787 -1.47 17.46 -31.94
CA ASP A 787 -1.00 17.67 -30.57
C ASP A 787 -1.98 17.13 -29.51
N VAL A 788 -3.01 16.39 -29.92
CA VAL A 788 -4.06 15.86 -29.03
C VAL A 788 -4.06 14.34 -28.96
N GLY A 789 -3.91 13.79 -27.76
CA GLY A 789 -3.89 12.34 -27.52
C GLY A 789 -2.47 11.77 -27.39
N LYS A 790 -2.37 10.44 -27.25
CA LYS A 790 -1.08 9.74 -27.04
C LYS A 790 -0.45 9.17 -28.31
N LEU A 791 -1.24 9.02 -29.36
CA LEU A 791 -0.82 8.38 -30.61
C LEU A 791 -0.53 9.48 -31.64
N SER A 792 0.63 9.38 -32.28
CA SER A 792 1.01 10.29 -33.36
C SER A 792 0.28 9.91 -34.64
N VAL A 793 -0.30 10.90 -35.31
CA VAL A 793 -0.93 10.76 -36.64
C VAL A 793 -0.37 11.83 -37.56
N PRO A 794 -0.30 11.58 -38.89
CA PRO A 794 0.18 12.58 -39.82
C PRO A 794 -0.69 13.84 -39.79
N LYS A 795 -0.04 14.98 -40.01
CA LYS A 795 -0.69 16.27 -40.18
C LYS A 795 -1.19 16.37 -41.62
N VAL A 796 -2.50 16.47 -41.79
CA VAL A 796 -3.20 16.47 -43.08
C VAL A 796 -4.04 17.73 -43.19
N ARG A 797 -3.89 18.42 -44.33
CA ARG A 797 -4.79 19.48 -44.78
C ARG A 797 -5.68 18.95 -45.88
N ALA A 798 -6.98 19.20 -45.77
CA ALA A 798 -7.95 18.78 -46.77
C ALA A 798 -9.04 19.84 -46.92
N ALA A 799 -9.68 19.91 -48.08
CA ALA A 799 -10.91 20.66 -48.26
C ALA A 799 -12.07 19.69 -48.14
N ILE A 800 -13.01 19.92 -47.21
CA ILE A 800 -14.13 19.02 -46.96
C ILE A 800 -15.47 19.76 -46.94
N GLU A 801 -16.56 19.02 -47.02
CA GLU A 801 -17.92 19.53 -46.93
C GLU A 801 -18.25 20.04 -45.51
N PRO A 802 -18.99 21.15 -45.36
CA PRO A 802 -19.26 21.76 -44.06
C PRO A 802 -20.31 21.02 -43.21
N ASP A 803 -21.13 20.16 -43.82
CA ASP A 803 -22.30 19.53 -43.20
C ASP A 803 -21.99 18.77 -41.91
N LEU A 804 -20.86 18.05 -41.91
CA LEU A 804 -20.40 17.21 -40.80
C LEU A 804 -19.50 17.96 -39.82
N LEU A 805 -19.22 19.24 -40.04
CA LEU A 805 -18.45 20.08 -39.15
C LEU A 805 -19.34 20.78 -38.12
N TYR A 806 -18.90 20.73 -36.85
CA TYR A 806 -19.59 21.36 -35.72
C TYR A 806 -18.59 22.09 -34.82
N PRO A 807 -18.96 23.24 -34.23
CA PRO A 807 -18.19 23.85 -33.15
C PRO A 807 -18.02 22.85 -32.00
N PHE A 808 -16.82 22.78 -31.43
CA PHE A 808 -16.48 21.78 -30.42
C PHE A 808 -16.03 22.40 -29.10
N VAL A 809 -16.72 22.01 -28.02
CA VAL A 809 -16.42 22.41 -26.65
C VAL A 809 -15.66 21.30 -25.94
N ARG A 810 -14.39 21.54 -25.66
CA ARG A 810 -13.51 20.61 -24.92
C ARG A 810 -13.65 20.81 -23.41
N GLY A 811 -13.16 19.84 -22.63
CA GLY A 811 -13.16 19.99 -21.17
C GLY A 811 -12.43 21.25 -20.67
N LYS A 812 -11.37 21.69 -21.35
CA LYS A 812 -10.62 22.92 -20.99
C LYS A 812 -11.38 24.22 -21.34
N ASP A 813 -12.41 24.12 -22.17
CA ASP A 813 -13.19 25.25 -22.66
C ASP A 813 -14.35 25.63 -21.74
N ILE A 814 -14.56 24.84 -20.67
CA ILE A 814 -15.63 24.99 -19.70
C ILE A 814 -15.06 25.51 -18.39
N GLY A 815 -15.57 26.67 -17.98
CA GLY A 815 -15.40 27.28 -16.67
C GLY A 815 -16.76 27.46 -15.98
N ARG A 816 -16.75 28.08 -14.81
CA ARG A 816 -17.98 28.41 -14.11
C ARG A 816 -18.66 29.57 -14.87
N TRP A 817 -19.93 29.39 -15.25
CA TRP A 817 -20.71 30.37 -16.03
C TRP A 817 -20.13 30.70 -17.42
N LYS A 818 -19.22 29.87 -17.95
CA LYS A 818 -18.54 30.10 -19.23
C LYS A 818 -18.28 28.80 -19.98
N ALA A 819 -18.80 28.67 -21.19
CA ALA A 819 -18.45 27.61 -22.13
C ALA A 819 -18.30 28.21 -23.54
N ARG A 820 -17.12 28.05 -24.17
CA ARG A 820 -16.86 28.60 -25.51
C ARG A 820 -16.13 27.59 -26.38
N ALA A 821 -16.68 27.26 -27.53
CA ALA A 821 -15.99 26.38 -28.49
C ALA A 821 -14.63 26.98 -28.90
N SER A 822 -13.60 26.14 -28.92
CA SER A 822 -12.22 26.55 -29.22
C SER A 822 -11.62 25.83 -30.43
N THR A 823 -12.39 24.92 -31.04
CA THR A 823 -11.99 24.07 -32.16
C THR A 823 -13.26 23.47 -32.80
N TYR A 824 -13.09 22.62 -33.81
CA TYR A 824 -14.18 22.00 -34.56
C TYR A 824 -14.12 20.47 -34.46
N PHE A 825 -15.26 19.83 -34.69
CA PHE A 825 -15.44 18.39 -34.62
C PHE A 825 -16.03 17.85 -35.91
N LEU A 826 -15.44 16.79 -36.45
CA LEU A 826 -15.99 16.02 -37.56
C LEU A 826 -16.95 14.95 -37.04
N MET A 827 -18.24 15.17 -37.25
CA MET A 827 -19.32 14.32 -36.77
C MET A 827 -19.64 13.21 -37.78
N THR A 828 -18.98 12.06 -37.65
CA THR A 828 -19.17 10.91 -38.56
C THR A 828 -20.26 9.93 -38.15
N GLN A 829 -20.92 10.16 -37.01
CA GLN A 829 -22.06 9.37 -36.54
C GLN A 829 -23.38 9.97 -37.03
N ASN A 830 -24.32 9.12 -37.43
CA ASN A 830 -25.72 9.49 -37.52
C ASN A 830 -26.30 9.62 -36.10
N PRO A 831 -26.73 10.81 -35.64
CA PRO A 831 -27.24 11.02 -34.29
C PRO A 831 -28.61 10.37 -34.03
N ASN A 832 -29.38 10.04 -35.08
CA ASN A 832 -30.69 9.41 -34.93
C ASN A 832 -30.54 7.89 -34.75
N GLU A 833 -29.80 7.26 -35.66
CA GLU A 833 -29.60 5.80 -35.66
C GLU A 833 -28.50 5.34 -34.72
N ARG A 834 -27.64 6.28 -34.27
CA ARG A 834 -26.50 6.04 -33.37
C ARG A 834 -25.47 5.06 -33.94
N ILE A 835 -25.38 4.97 -35.26
CA ILE A 835 -24.36 4.24 -36.01
C ILE A 835 -23.56 5.20 -36.91
N GLY A 836 -22.39 4.79 -37.39
CA GLY A 836 -21.64 5.57 -38.37
C GLY A 836 -22.43 5.72 -39.66
N TRP A 837 -22.32 6.87 -40.33
CA TRP A 837 -22.93 7.06 -41.65
C TRP A 837 -22.46 5.95 -42.62
N ALA A 838 -23.41 5.36 -43.35
CA ALA A 838 -23.12 4.27 -44.28
C ALA A 838 -22.13 4.72 -45.36
N GLU A 839 -21.28 3.81 -45.82
CA GLU A 839 -20.23 4.13 -46.80
C GLU A 839 -20.79 4.70 -48.11
N ASN A 840 -21.90 4.16 -48.60
CA ASN A 840 -22.55 4.68 -49.82
C ASN A 840 -23.05 6.12 -49.63
N GLU A 841 -23.58 6.45 -48.45
CA GLU A 841 -24.03 7.82 -48.15
C GLU A 841 -22.85 8.77 -47.98
N MET A 842 -21.79 8.34 -47.29
CA MET A 842 -20.57 9.13 -47.13
C MET A 842 -19.94 9.45 -48.49
N LYS A 843 -19.88 8.47 -49.41
CA LYS A 843 -19.36 8.66 -50.77
C LYS A 843 -20.25 9.57 -51.63
N ALA A 844 -21.57 9.47 -51.50
CA ALA A 844 -22.51 10.23 -52.32
C ALA A 844 -22.64 11.69 -51.86
N ARG A 845 -22.67 11.94 -50.55
CA ARG A 845 -22.94 13.25 -49.96
C ARG A 845 -21.70 14.01 -49.51
N TRP A 846 -20.68 13.29 -49.06
CA TRP A 846 -19.45 13.88 -48.50
C TRP A 846 -18.18 13.21 -49.07
N PRO A 847 -18.02 13.16 -50.41
CA PRO A 847 -16.89 12.48 -51.05
C PRO A 847 -15.53 12.98 -50.59
N HIS A 848 -15.37 14.27 -50.27
CA HIS A 848 -14.09 14.81 -49.81
C HIS A 848 -13.81 14.49 -48.36
N THR A 849 -14.84 14.50 -47.51
CA THR A 849 -14.75 13.97 -46.14
C THR A 849 -14.37 12.49 -46.14
N TYR A 850 -14.95 11.69 -47.05
CA TYR A 850 -14.57 10.29 -47.24
C TYR A 850 -13.08 10.15 -47.60
N SER A 851 -12.61 10.90 -48.61
CA SER A 851 -11.19 10.90 -49.00
C SER A 851 -10.25 11.36 -47.88
N TYR A 852 -10.68 12.29 -47.01
CA TYR A 852 -9.93 12.68 -45.83
C TYR A 852 -9.82 11.52 -44.82
N LEU A 853 -10.94 10.87 -44.48
CA LEU A 853 -10.96 9.77 -43.50
C LEU A 853 -10.19 8.54 -43.98
N LEU A 854 -10.23 8.25 -45.28
CA LEU A 854 -9.55 7.10 -45.90
C LEU A 854 -8.03 7.11 -45.64
N GLN A 855 -7.42 8.29 -45.55
CA GLN A 855 -5.99 8.45 -45.21
C GLN A 855 -5.62 7.92 -43.83
N PHE A 856 -6.61 7.75 -42.93
CA PHE A 856 -6.42 7.29 -41.56
C PHE A 856 -7.01 5.90 -41.28
N GLU A 857 -7.49 5.18 -42.29
CA GLU A 857 -8.26 3.93 -42.12
C GLU A 857 -7.55 2.92 -41.20
N GLU A 858 -6.27 2.65 -41.45
CA GLU A 858 -5.47 1.69 -40.68
C GLU A 858 -5.45 2.04 -39.18
N VAL A 859 -5.24 3.31 -38.85
CA VAL A 859 -5.18 3.82 -37.48
C VAL A 859 -6.56 3.79 -36.82
N LEU A 860 -7.62 4.16 -37.57
CA LEU A 860 -8.99 4.17 -37.06
C LEU A 860 -9.52 2.76 -36.78
N ARG A 861 -9.17 1.75 -37.59
CA ARG A 861 -9.51 0.34 -37.34
C ARG A 861 -8.76 -0.25 -36.15
N ARG A 862 -7.53 0.20 -35.89
CA ARG A 862 -6.69 -0.34 -34.81
C ARG A 862 -7.04 0.18 -33.41
N ARG A 863 -7.80 1.28 -33.30
CA ARG A 863 -8.10 1.90 -32.00
C ARG A 863 -8.90 0.99 -31.08
N SER A 864 -8.62 1.06 -29.78
CA SER A 864 -9.18 0.16 -28.76
C SER A 864 -10.71 0.18 -28.70
N GLY A 865 -11.33 1.36 -28.81
CA GLY A 865 -12.78 1.47 -28.81
C GLY A 865 -13.43 0.78 -30.00
N TYR A 866 -12.80 0.83 -31.18
CA TYR A 866 -13.36 0.18 -32.37
C TYR A 866 -13.34 -1.33 -32.25
N LYS A 867 -12.19 -1.90 -31.88
CA LYS A 867 -12.05 -3.34 -31.62
C LYS A 867 -12.98 -3.87 -30.53
N LYS A 868 -13.35 -3.03 -29.56
CA LYS A 868 -14.16 -3.44 -28.41
C LYS A 868 -15.66 -3.33 -28.65
N TYR A 869 -16.12 -2.32 -29.39
CA TYR A 869 -17.54 -1.96 -29.44
C TYR A 869 -18.17 -2.05 -30.84
N PHE A 870 -17.39 -2.21 -31.91
CA PHE A 870 -17.88 -2.23 -33.28
C PHE A 870 -17.43 -3.50 -34.02
N ASP A 871 -18.23 -3.93 -35.00
CA ASP A 871 -17.94 -5.06 -35.86
C ASP A 871 -17.27 -4.55 -37.15
N PRO A 872 -16.00 -4.92 -37.43
CA PRO A 872 -15.29 -4.49 -38.63
C PRO A 872 -15.97 -4.85 -39.96
N ASN A 873 -16.83 -5.88 -39.97
CA ASN A 873 -17.53 -6.35 -41.16
C ASN A 873 -18.84 -5.59 -41.42
N ARG A 874 -19.37 -4.89 -40.42
CA ARG A 874 -20.66 -4.19 -40.49
C ARG A 874 -20.51 -2.68 -40.34
N ASP A 875 -19.69 -2.24 -39.40
CA ASP A 875 -19.64 -0.86 -38.94
C ASP A 875 -18.48 -0.12 -39.64
N PRO A 876 -18.71 1.02 -40.33
CA PRO A 876 -17.65 1.74 -41.03
C PRO A 876 -16.51 2.18 -40.10
N PHE A 877 -15.26 2.21 -40.61
CA PHE A 877 -14.08 2.49 -39.78
C PHE A 877 -14.06 3.89 -39.14
N TRP A 878 -14.86 4.83 -39.65
CA TRP A 878 -15.01 6.17 -39.09
C TRP A 878 -16.02 6.26 -37.94
N THR A 879 -16.69 5.17 -37.55
CA THR A 879 -17.74 5.16 -36.50
C THR A 879 -17.20 5.55 -35.12
N ILE A 880 -17.90 6.44 -34.43
CA ILE A 880 -17.56 6.98 -33.10
C ILE A 880 -18.64 6.62 -32.08
N TYR A 881 -18.52 7.04 -30.81
CA TYR A 881 -19.46 6.66 -29.75
C TYR A 881 -20.02 7.87 -29.01
N ASN A 882 -21.15 7.69 -28.31
CA ASN A 882 -21.83 8.73 -27.51
C ASN A 882 -22.28 9.98 -28.30
N VAL A 883 -22.73 9.78 -29.54
CA VAL A 883 -23.44 10.81 -30.31
C VAL A 883 -24.88 10.37 -30.47
N ASN A 884 -25.81 11.27 -30.14
CA ASN A 884 -27.26 11.07 -30.33
C ASN A 884 -27.98 12.42 -30.47
N GLN A 885 -29.31 12.42 -30.58
CA GLN A 885 -30.12 13.64 -30.65
C GLN A 885 -29.87 14.62 -29.48
N ASN A 886 -29.60 14.14 -28.27
CA ASN A 886 -29.29 15.01 -27.12
C ASN A 886 -28.01 15.80 -27.36
N SER A 887 -27.03 15.24 -28.07
CA SER A 887 -25.80 15.95 -28.46
C SER A 887 -26.07 17.21 -29.29
N LEU A 888 -27.20 17.25 -30.01
CA LEU A 888 -27.59 18.35 -30.90
C LEU A 888 -28.74 19.21 -30.34
N ALA A 889 -29.14 19.00 -29.09
CA ALA A 889 -30.18 19.83 -28.46
C ALA A 889 -29.81 21.33 -28.51
N PRO A 890 -30.80 22.23 -28.74
CA PRO A 890 -30.57 23.66 -28.92
C PRO A 890 -29.76 24.28 -27.79
N TYR A 891 -30.12 23.98 -26.54
CA TYR A 891 -29.42 24.44 -25.36
C TYR A 891 -28.89 23.25 -24.57
N LYS A 892 -27.72 23.44 -23.97
CA LYS A 892 -27.09 22.45 -23.10
C LYS A 892 -26.48 23.12 -21.88
N VAL A 893 -26.57 22.47 -20.74
CA VAL A 893 -25.75 22.83 -19.56
C VAL A 893 -24.63 21.82 -19.46
N MET A 894 -23.38 22.28 -19.53
CA MET A 894 -22.20 21.43 -19.60
C MET A 894 -21.29 21.61 -18.38
N TRP A 895 -20.67 20.53 -17.91
CA TRP A 895 -19.63 20.56 -16.87
C TRP A 895 -18.58 19.48 -17.08
N ARG A 896 -17.42 19.67 -16.47
CA ARG A 896 -16.28 18.73 -16.57
C ARG A 896 -16.47 17.56 -15.61
N GLN A 897 -16.12 16.35 -16.05
CA GLN A 897 -16.18 15.16 -15.19
C GLN A 897 -15.01 15.08 -14.19
N MET A 898 -13.85 15.63 -14.55
CA MET A 898 -12.58 15.47 -13.82
C MET A 898 -12.04 16.82 -13.32
N ILE A 899 -12.64 17.33 -12.23
CA ILE A 899 -12.25 18.59 -11.57
C ILE A 899 -12.69 18.53 -10.09
N GLY A 900 -12.04 19.27 -9.19
CA GLY A 900 -12.37 19.28 -7.76
C GLY A 900 -13.67 20.01 -7.38
N THR A 901 -14.39 20.62 -8.32
CA THR A 901 -15.67 21.31 -8.09
C THR A 901 -16.48 21.33 -9.38
N ILE A 902 -17.81 21.20 -9.30
CA ILE A 902 -18.70 21.38 -10.43
C ILE A 902 -18.64 22.85 -10.86
N LYS A 903 -18.34 23.02 -12.15
CA LYS A 903 -18.33 24.29 -12.84
C LYS A 903 -19.16 24.10 -14.09
N ALA A 904 -20.42 24.51 -14.00
CA ALA A 904 -21.40 24.37 -15.05
C ALA A 904 -21.58 25.69 -15.82
N ALA A 905 -21.94 25.58 -17.10
CA ALA A 905 -22.25 26.71 -17.95
C ALA A 905 -23.31 26.33 -18.99
N VAL A 906 -24.16 27.30 -19.34
CA VAL A 906 -25.12 27.19 -20.44
C VAL A 906 -24.40 27.42 -21.77
N THR A 907 -24.75 26.65 -22.78
CA THR A 907 -24.35 26.86 -24.16
C THR A 907 -25.56 26.69 -25.08
N GLY A 908 -25.65 27.56 -26.10
CA GLY A 908 -26.70 27.53 -27.13
C GLY A 908 -26.11 27.46 -28.53
N PRO A 909 -26.92 27.70 -29.57
CA PRO A 909 -26.44 27.82 -30.94
C PRO A 909 -25.39 28.94 -31.05
N ILE A 910 -24.30 28.66 -31.76
CA ILE A 910 -23.20 29.59 -32.00
C ILE A 910 -23.32 30.08 -33.44
N ASP A 911 -23.33 31.39 -33.64
CA ASP A 911 -23.12 31.99 -34.95
C ASP A 911 -21.63 31.90 -35.29
N ASP A 912 -21.26 30.88 -36.06
CA ASP A 912 -19.87 30.57 -36.40
C ASP A 912 -19.46 31.22 -37.73
N ASN A 913 -18.28 31.82 -37.75
CA ASN A 913 -17.75 32.55 -38.90
C ASN A 913 -17.66 31.70 -40.19
N TYR A 914 -17.54 30.38 -40.08
CA TYR A 914 -17.41 29.48 -41.23
C TYR A 914 -18.67 28.65 -41.48
N LEU A 915 -19.32 28.19 -40.41
CA LEU A 915 -20.38 27.19 -40.44
C LEU A 915 -21.80 27.78 -40.29
N GLY A 916 -21.92 29.08 -40.03
CA GLY A 916 -23.18 29.74 -39.69
C GLY A 916 -23.69 29.29 -38.32
N VAL A 917 -25.01 29.41 -38.10
CA VAL A 917 -25.61 29.03 -36.81
C VAL A 917 -25.59 27.52 -36.62
N LYS A 918 -24.73 27.03 -35.72
CA LYS A 918 -24.58 25.61 -35.39
C LYS A 918 -24.61 25.38 -33.88
N THR A 919 -25.26 24.29 -33.48
CA THR A 919 -25.21 23.84 -32.10
C THR A 919 -23.86 23.18 -31.79
N PRO A 920 -23.14 23.57 -30.74
CA PRO A 920 -21.87 22.97 -30.39
C PRO A 920 -22.02 21.53 -29.87
N VAL A 921 -21.04 20.69 -30.18
CA VAL A 921 -20.89 19.33 -29.65
C VAL A 921 -19.72 19.26 -28.67
N THR A 922 -19.65 18.22 -27.85
CA THR A 922 -18.71 18.17 -26.71
C THR A 922 -17.98 16.84 -26.59
N GLN A 923 -16.88 16.83 -25.84
CA GLN A 923 -15.99 15.68 -25.64
C GLN A 923 -16.52 14.70 -24.58
N HIS A 924 -16.17 13.42 -24.68
CA HIS A 924 -16.51 12.37 -23.70
C HIS A 924 -16.08 12.59 -22.23
N VAL A 925 -15.26 13.60 -21.92
CA VAL A 925 -14.91 13.98 -20.54
C VAL A 925 -15.78 15.12 -20.00
N VAL A 926 -16.79 15.51 -20.76
CA VAL A 926 -17.79 16.52 -20.43
C VAL A 926 -19.13 15.82 -20.30
N SER A 927 -19.82 16.13 -19.21
CA SER A 927 -21.21 15.75 -18.99
C SER A 927 -22.11 16.92 -19.34
N PHE A 928 -23.32 16.65 -19.82
CA PHE A 928 -24.28 17.70 -20.12
C PHE A 928 -25.74 17.25 -19.94
N VAL A 929 -26.64 18.22 -19.72
CA VAL A 929 -28.10 18.05 -19.84
C VAL A 929 -28.59 18.88 -21.03
N SER A 930 -29.57 18.34 -21.76
CA SER A 930 -30.13 18.93 -22.97
C SER A 930 -31.47 19.62 -22.69
N PHE A 931 -31.69 20.77 -23.32
CA PHE A 931 -32.87 21.60 -23.13
C PHE A 931 -33.38 22.16 -24.47
N CYS A 932 -34.69 22.35 -24.56
CA CYS A 932 -35.33 23.09 -25.66
C CYS A 932 -35.61 24.55 -25.29
N ASP A 933 -35.70 24.85 -23.99
CA ASP A 933 -35.93 26.19 -23.46
C ASP A 933 -34.66 26.74 -22.79
N LEU A 934 -34.37 28.02 -23.06
CA LEU A 934 -33.17 28.68 -22.54
C LEU A 934 -33.31 29.04 -21.06
N GLU A 935 -34.52 29.38 -20.60
CA GLU A 935 -34.74 29.75 -19.20
C GLU A 935 -34.58 28.54 -18.28
N GLU A 936 -35.12 27.38 -18.68
CA GLU A 936 -34.97 26.12 -17.99
C GLU A 936 -33.50 25.70 -17.89
N ALA A 937 -32.72 25.88 -18.98
CA ALA A 937 -31.28 25.64 -18.97
C ALA A 937 -30.56 26.54 -17.94
N HIS A 938 -30.95 27.82 -17.84
CA HIS A 938 -30.37 28.73 -16.86
C HIS A 938 -30.75 28.38 -15.42
N TYR A 939 -32.00 28.00 -15.16
CA TYR A 939 -32.47 27.49 -13.86
C TYR A 939 -31.63 26.28 -13.41
N PHE A 940 -31.50 25.27 -14.27
CA PHE A 940 -30.70 24.07 -13.97
C PHE A 940 -29.22 24.43 -13.74
N CYS A 941 -28.66 25.31 -14.57
CA CYS A 941 -27.28 25.76 -14.42
C CYS A 941 -27.03 26.51 -13.10
N ALA A 942 -28.01 27.26 -12.60
CA ALA A 942 -27.93 27.92 -11.30
C ALA A 942 -27.71 26.89 -10.19
N LEU A 943 -28.60 25.89 -10.10
CA LEU A 943 -28.56 24.85 -9.09
C LEU A 943 -27.28 24.03 -9.15
N MET A 944 -26.82 23.66 -10.35
CA MET A 944 -25.57 22.90 -10.53
C MET A 944 -24.31 23.61 -10.02
N ASN A 945 -24.32 24.94 -9.92
CA ASN A 945 -23.17 25.73 -9.46
C ASN A 945 -23.22 26.08 -7.96
N THR A 946 -24.26 25.68 -7.24
CA THR A 946 -24.42 25.95 -5.80
C THR A 946 -23.34 25.27 -4.94
N SER A 947 -23.09 25.80 -3.75
CA SER A 947 -22.21 25.18 -2.74
C SER A 947 -22.74 23.82 -2.29
N MET A 948 -24.06 23.64 -2.23
CA MET A 948 -24.75 22.40 -1.88
C MET A 948 -24.42 21.26 -2.84
N VAL A 949 -24.62 21.47 -4.15
CA VAL A 949 -24.31 20.48 -5.20
C VAL A 949 -22.81 20.18 -5.23
N ASN A 950 -21.98 21.21 -5.07
CA ASN A 950 -20.53 21.04 -5.01
C ASN A 950 -20.08 20.18 -3.81
N LEU A 951 -20.68 20.38 -2.64
CA LEU A 951 -20.35 19.59 -1.45
C LEU A 951 -20.76 18.12 -1.64
N ILE A 952 -21.95 17.83 -2.17
CA ILE A 952 -22.36 16.45 -2.49
C ILE A 952 -21.34 15.82 -3.45
N SER A 953 -20.96 16.54 -4.50
CA SER A 953 -20.01 16.04 -5.49
C SER A 953 -18.64 15.69 -4.89
N LEU A 954 -18.09 16.57 -4.04
CA LEU A 954 -16.80 16.39 -3.36
C LEU A 954 -16.79 15.29 -2.32
N THR A 955 -17.91 15.11 -1.63
CA THR A 955 -17.96 14.25 -0.47
C THR A 955 -18.43 12.84 -0.82
N CYS A 956 -19.18 12.65 -1.90
CA CYS A 956 -19.66 11.32 -2.32
C CYS A 956 -18.76 10.65 -3.36
N PHE A 957 -17.99 11.40 -4.15
CA PHE A 957 -17.24 10.87 -5.30
C PHE A 957 -15.78 11.25 -5.27
N THR A 958 -14.93 10.42 -5.89
CA THR A 958 -13.50 10.68 -6.03
C THR A 958 -12.99 10.50 -7.45
N GLY A 959 -11.83 11.11 -7.72
CA GLY A 959 -11.09 10.95 -8.96
C GLY A 959 -11.89 11.34 -10.20
N LYS A 960 -12.02 10.41 -11.15
CA LYS A 960 -12.65 10.64 -12.47
C LYS A 960 -14.18 10.61 -12.45
N SER A 961 -14.79 10.21 -11.33
CA SER A 961 -16.24 10.01 -11.23
C SER A 961 -17.01 11.25 -10.76
N PHE A 962 -16.30 12.29 -10.31
CA PHE A 962 -16.82 13.49 -9.68
C PHE A 962 -18.01 14.13 -10.41
N GLY A 963 -17.87 14.40 -11.71
CA GLY A 963 -18.93 15.02 -12.52
C GLY A 963 -19.59 14.09 -13.54
N THR A 964 -19.53 12.77 -13.35
CA THR A 964 -20.12 11.82 -14.31
C THR A 964 -21.65 11.90 -14.32
N PRO A 965 -22.36 11.46 -15.39
CA PRO A 965 -23.82 11.54 -15.44
C PRO A 965 -24.53 10.85 -14.27
N GLY A 966 -23.90 9.82 -13.69
CA GLY A 966 -24.42 9.10 -12.52
C GLY A 966 -24.61 9.99 -11.29
N PHE A 967 -23.97 11.17 -11.25
CA PHE A 967 -24.16 12.21 -10.25
C PHE A 967 -25.62 12.65 -10.10
N MET A 968 -26.38 12.69 -11.20
CA MET A 968 -27.80 13.10 -11.20
C MET A 968 -28.73 12.15 -10.43
N ASN A 969 -28.24 10.98 -10.02
CA ASN A 969 -29.00 10.06 -9.18
C ASN A 969 -28.97 10.43 -7.69
N TYR A 970 -28.20 11.44 -7.30
CA TYR A 970 -27.96 11.80 -5.90
C TYR A 970 -28.24 13.27 -5.58
N VAL A 971 -28.75 14.05 -6.54
CA VAL A 971 -29.13 15.45 -6.36
C VAL A 971 -30.52 15.63 -6.95
N SER A 972 -31.51 15.84 -6.07
CA SER A 972 -32.89 16.10 -6.44
C SER A 972 -33.04 17.52 -6.94
N ILE A 973 -32.90 17.68 -8.25
CA ILE A 973 -33.21 18.92 -8.95
C ILE A 973 -34.60 18.75 -9.57
N PRO A 974 -35.62 19.47 -9.06
CA PRO A 974 -36.97 19.38 -9.60
C PRO A 974 -37.03 20.05 -10.96
N LYS A 975 -37.89 19.54 -11.84
CA LYS A 975 -38.17 20.15 -13.13
C LYS A 975 -38.63 21.60 -12.94
N ALA A 976 -38.19 22.50 -13.83
CA ALA A 976 -38.54 23.91 -13.74
C ALA A 976 -40.06 24.13 -13.85
N ASP A 977 -40.64 24.83 -12.88
CA ASP A 977 -41.98 25.39 -12.91
C ASP A 977 -41.87 26.90 -12.70
N PHE A 978 -42.08 27.68 -13.77
CA PHE A 978 -41.97 29.14 -13.74
C PHE A 978 -43.20 29.84 -13.15
N SER A 979 -44.14 29.11 -12.55
CA SER A 979 -45.11 29.69 -11.61
C SER A 979 -44.51 29.91 -10.21
N ILE A 980 -43.35 29.30 -9.91
CA ILE A 980 -42.64 29.40 -8.65
C ILE A 980 -41.59 30.53 -8.74
N SER A 981 -41.63 31.48 -7.80
CA SER A 981 -40.76 32.67 -7.83
C SER A 981 -39.28 32.31 -7.78
N GLU A 982 -38.91 31.35 -6.94
CA GLU A 982 -37.55 30.87 -6.74
C GLU A 982 -36.96 30.32 -8.04
N HIS A 983 -37.76 29.63 -8.86
CA HIS A 983 -37.33 29.08 -10.14
C HIS A 983 -37.04 30.21 -11.15
N CYS A 984 -37.91 31.22 -11.21
CA CYS A 984 -37.69 32.42 -12.03
C CYS A 984 -36.43 33.18 -11.59
N ASP A 985 -36.23 33.34 -10.28
CA ASP A 985 -35.08 34.04 -9.72
C ASP A 985 -33.76 33.31 -10.02
N LEU A 986 -33.72 31.98 -9.88
CA LEU A 986 -32.56 31.17 -10.22
C LEU A 986 -32.18 31.30 -11.70
N ALA A 987 -33.15 31.25 -12.61
CA ALA A 987 -32.90 31.44 -14.04
C ALA A 987 -32.34 32.84 -14.33
N ARG A 988 -32.95 33.89 -13.74
CA ARG A 988 -32.51 35.28 -13.90
C ARG A 988 -31.10 35.51 -13.35
N LEU A 989 -30.81 35.04 -12.14
CA LEU A 989 -29.49 35.17 -11.51
C LEU A 989 -28.41 34.44 -12.32
N SER A 990 -28.72 33.24 -12.85
CA SER A 990 -27.83 32.51 -13.75
C SER A 990 -27.52 33.29 -15.03
N LYS A 991 -28.52 33.93 -15.67
CA LYS A 991 -28.29 34.80 -16.84
C LYS A 991 -27.33 35.96 -16.48
N HIS A 992 -27.58 36.64 -15.36
CA HIS A 992 -26.73 37.73 -14.89
C HIS A 992 -25.30 37.26 -14.58
N ALA A 993 -25.13 36.07 -14.01
CA ALA A 993 -23.80 35.50 -13.73
C ALA A 993 -23.02 35.21 -15.03
N HIS A 994 -23.67 34.73 -16.09
CA HIS A 994 -23.04 34.54 -17.39
C HIS A 994 -22.63 35.87 -18.03
N THR A 995 -23.48 36.91 -17.96
CA THR A 995 -23.15 38.26 -18.45
C THR A 995 -21.99 38.87 -17.68
N ALA A 996 -22.03 38.83 -16.34
CA ALA A 996 -20.96 39.35 -15.49
C ALA A 996 -19.61 38.66 -15.75
N MET A 997 -19.63 37.34 -16.02
CA MET A 997 -18.43 36.59 -16.39
C MET A 997 -17.89 36.95 -17.79
N ALA A 998 -18.74 37.41 -18.71
CA ALA A 998 -18.34 37.88 -20.03
C ALA A 998 -17.73 39.29 -20.01
N ASP A 999 -18.28 40.20 -19.18
CA ASP A 999 -17.93 41.62 -19.17
C ASP A 999 -16.62 41.97 -18.44
N SER A 1000 -15.95 40.99 -17.82
CA SER A 1000 -14.64 41.12 -17.14
C SER A 1000 -14.54 42.21 -16.05
N LYS A 1001 -15.66 42.85 -15.67
CA LYS A 1001 -15.72 43.91 -14.68
C LYS A 1001 -16.23 43.37 -13.33
N THR A 1002 -15.31 43.33 -12.36
CA THR A 1002 -15.47 43.06 -10.92
C THR A 1002 -15.89 41.64 -10.50
N LYS A 1003 -14.89 40.87 -10.02
CA LYS A 1003 -15.03 39.58 -9.32
C LYS A 1003 -16.02 39.62 -8.14
N GLU A 1004 -16.18 40.77 -7.49
CA GLU A 1004 -17.12 40.98 -6.38
C GLU A 1004 -18.59 40.85 -6.81
N SER A 1005 -18.95 41.35 -8.00
CA SER A 1005 -20.31 41.23 -8.55
C SER A 1005 -20.70 39.77 -8.76
N LEU A 1006 -19.78 38.95 -9.26
CA LEU A 1006 -20.01 37.52 -9.45
C LEU A 1006 -20.16 36.77 -8.11
N LEU A 1007 -19.34 37.10 -7.10
CA LEU A 1007 -19.45 36.50 -5.76
C LEU A 1007 -20.80 36.83 -5.09
N HIS A 1008 -21.30 38.06 -5.28
CA HIS A 1008 -22.61 38.45 -4.79
C HIS A 1008 -23.73 37.67 -5.48
N LEU A 1009 -23.66 37.51 -6.80
CA LEU A 1009 -24.62 36.69 -7.56
C LEU A 1009 -24.58 35.22 -7.14
N GLU A 1010 -23.40 34.65 -6.95
CA GLU A 1010 -23.25 33.27 -6.47
C GLU A 1010 -23.82 33.07 -5.07
N SER A 1011 -23.63 34.05 -4.18
CA SER A 1011 -24.21 34.02 -2.83
C SER A 1011 -25.74 34.10 -2.87
N ALA A 1012 -26.30 34.94 -3.75
CA ALA A 1012 -27.74 35.03 -3.95
C ALA A 1012 -28.32 33.73 -4.54
N ILE A 1013 -27.63 33.10 -5.50
CA ILE A 1013 -28.02 31.79 -6.05
C ILE A 1013 -28.03 30.72 -4.95
N ASP A 1014 -27.00 30.68 -4.10
CA ASP A 1014 -26.93 29.76 -2.96
C ASP A 1014 -28.11 29.96 -2.00
N GLN A 1015 -28.49 31.20 -1.70
CA GLN A 1015 -29.61 31.50 -0.81
C GLN A 1015 -30.95 31.07 -1.41
N VAL A 1016 -31.25 31.47 -2.65
CA VAL A 1016 -32.52 31.11 -3.31
C VAL A 1016 -32.64 29.59 -3.48
N ALA A 1017 -31.53 28.91 -3.80
CA ALA A 1017 -31.50 27.45 -3.86
C ALA A 1017 -31.69 26.80 -2.47
N ALA A 1018 -31.17 27.40 -1.41
CA ALA A 1018 -31.37 26.92 -0.04
C ALA A 1018 -32.84 27.05 0.36
N ASP A 1019 -33.49 28.17 0.05
CA ASP A 1019 -34.92 28.39 0.30
C ASP A 1019 -35.77 27.35 -0.45
N LEU A 1020 -35.46 27.11 -1.74
CA LEU A 1020 -36.12 26.08 -2.56
C LEU A 1020 -36.04 24.67 -1.93
N TRP A 1021 -34.90 24.31 -1.34
CA TRP A 1021 -34.70 23.01 -0.69
C TRP A 1021 -35.03 22.98 0.81
N GLY A 1022 -35.57 24.08 1.37
CA GLY A 1022 -35.90 24.16 2.79
C GLY A 1022 -34.67 24.08 3.72
N ILE A 1023 -33.55 24.67 3.28
CA ILE A 1023 -32.29 24.74 4.01
C ILE A 1023 -32.19 26.10 4.70
N SER A 1024 -32.04 26.08 6.02
CA SER A 1024 -31.87 27.30 6.82
C SER A 1024 -30.49 27.94 6.63
N ASP A 1025 -30.35 29.23 6.93
CA ASP A 1025 -29.06 29.95 6.85
C ASP A 1025 -27.95 29.28 7.66
N LYS A 1026 -28.29 28.71 8.83
CA LYS A 1026 -27.34 27.97 9.67
C LYS A 1026 -26.87 26.68 9.01
N GLU A 1027 -27.75 26.00 8.28
CA GLU A 1027 -27.42 24.80 7.52
C GLU A 1027 -26.58 25.15 6.29
N LEU A 1028 -26.96 26.19 5.55
CA LEU A 1028 -26.20 26.70 4.40
C LEU A 1028 -24.78 27.12 4.82
N ALA A 1029 -24.64 27.85 5.92
CA ALA A 1029 -23.33 28.21 6.47
C ALA A 1029 -22.48 26.98 6.85
N ALA A 1030 -23.11 25.92 7.39
CA ALA A 1030 -22.42 24.66 7.70
C ALA A 1030 -21.97 23.91 6.44
N ILE A 1031 -22.76 23.96 5.36
CA ILE A 1031 -22.40 23.42 4.05
C ILE A 1031 -21.21 24.19 3.48
N GLN A 1032 -21.28 25.52 3.44
CA GLN A 1032 -20.20 26.37 2.93
C GLN A 1032 -18.90 26.22 3.74
N GLN A 1033 -19.01 26.10 5.07
CA GLN A 1033 -17.86 25.80 5.93
C GLN A 1033 -17.25 24.43 5.59
N SER A 1034 -18.08 23.40 5.46
CA SER A 1034 -17.60 22.05 5.09
C SER A 1034 -16.95 22.05 3.72
N LEU A 1035 -17.51 22.79 2.75
CA LEU A 1035 -16.97 22.95 1.40
C LEU A 1035 -15.63 23.68 1.40
N LYS A 1036 -15.46 24.72 2.21
CA LYS A 1036 -14.19 25.44 2.38
C LYS A 1036 -13.12 24.57 3.02
N GLU A 1037 -13.50 23.65 3.91
CA GLU A 1037 -12.58 22.63 4.44
C GLU A 1037 -12.33 21.49 3.44
N LEU A 1038 -13.21 21.34 2.45
CA LEU A 1038 -13.17 20.57 1.18
C LEU A 1038 -12.17 21.05 0.12
N GLN A 1039 -11.90 22.35 0.09
CA GLN A 1039 -11.14 23.04 -0.97
C GLN A 1039 -9.80 23.53 -0.44
#